data_AF-A0A519UGZ0-F1
#
_entry.id   AF-A0A519UGZ0-F1
#
_cell.length_a   1.000
_cell.length_b   1.000
_cell.length_c   1.000
_cell.angle_alpha   90.00
_cell.angle_beta   90.00
_cell.angle_gamma   90.00
#
_symmetry.space_group_name_H-M   'P 1'
#
loop_
_entity.id
_entity.type
_entity.pdbx_description
1 polymer ?
#
loop_
_entity_poly.entity_id
_entity_poly.type
_entity_poly.pdbx_seq_one_letter_code
_entity_poly.pdbx_strand_id
1 'polypeptide(L)'
;MIPSPRIGVLRSYWKVQRGVDLDPLVHPIFLKIVGAYLDEINIRNSGLSNKNGFVQFIRDLEQHSWGGFFKSKRVLSLIKDPHTTIEQLLNLLVGSEEYFEQYLFDQQFVHPGWSGIVVATEDDPEMFGEQRSNIVLKELIFVELLFEIDALDQRFGNSWLPITTDMDVGPIPLFDPVPRYELNELLKIWQIAYEWTLYNRSLKTIRQNRNDIKRLQTGNNFQALFCMDDRSASFRRELESVDIQCQTYGLAGNFGVPDQIVSAKKKPGKGLSTPLLERVEQNLKVAPNGLIKEIFLSVFVGYFALTQLLKSALFGAVSGNDLLLEEIQASERVGKQFSLLDIPLQDRVNMVAGVMNNIGLRSNFAPVIYVVGHTSSNILDPFRGALGCGACNGRSGERNARIFARIANDHEVRKQLEQEGIRIPSATQFLAVIHDTNLQKVRFIDERKLNAANTYSHELHVNTFNEALNRVAVTEKMFIKNKPVYGDQDMKSPQITGEEEDYNLGHASNYMWIIGSKYLVPGVSLDNRAFLSSYSSRHDADGKQLGDLLQKAFAISTSINLEYYFSTVDPERFGSGSDLSHTRISNLGMVNGIDGDLRTGLPKRITKWHEPVRLMMLIEHDPDTVLKVLGQLPALRSLLDNEWVHLLVMENGSHDYYRYDQQAFHAYDLTVTPISSMNQVFMDSPQTTLQD
;
A
#
# COMPACT_ATOMS: atom_id res chain seq x y z
N MET A 1 -21.44 21.77 16.03
CA MET A 1 -22.12 20.56 15.50
C MET A 1 -21.26 20.00 14.38
N ILE A 2 -21.01 18.69 14.36
CA ILE A 2 -20.37 18.04 13.20
C ILE A 2 -21.37 18.10 12.04
N PRO A 3 -20.98 18.54 10.83
CA PRO A 3 -21.90 18.62 9.71
C PRO A 3 -22.46 17.23 9.39
N SER A 4 -23.78 17.14 9.17
CA SER A 4 -24.40 15.94 8.63
C SER A 4 -23.84 15.63 7.23
N PRO A 5 -23.66 14.34 6.87
CA PRO A 5 -23.23 13.98 5.53
C PRO A 5 -24.26 14.48 4.51
N ARG A 6 -23.79 14.99 3.37
CA ARG A 6 -24.66 15.40 2.25
C ARG A 6 -25.10 14.22 1.39
N ILE A 7 -24.21 13.23 1.25
CA ILE A 7 -24.42 12.00 0.50
C ILE A 7 -25.11 10.97 1.39
N GLY A 8 -26.03 10.22 0.80
CA GLY A 8 -26.91 9.24 1.42
C GLY A 8 -28.22 9.82 1.95
N VAL A 9 -28.41 11.14 1.89
CA VAL A 9 -29.56 11.80 2.51
C VAL A 9 -30.84 11.51 1.74
N LEU A 10 -30.88 11.75 0.43
CA LEU A 10 -32.08 11.58 -0.40
C LEU A 10 -32.51 10.12 -0.40
N ARG A 11 -31.60 9.19 -0.70
CA ARG A 11 -31.93 7.75 -0.78
C ARG A 11 -32.37 7.16 0.56
N SER A 12 -31.93 7.74 1.70
CA SER A 12 -32.39 7.32 3.02
C SER A 12 -33.89 7.53 3.26
N TYR A 13 -34.57 8.38 2.48
CA TYR A 13 -36.02 8.62 2.61
C TYR A 13 -36.84 7.36 2.31
N TRP A 14 -36.34 6.44 1.47
CA TRP A 14 -36.98 5.14 1.29
C TRP A 14 -37.10 4.40 2.62
N LYS A 15 -36.05 4.43 3.44
CA LYS A 15 -36.03 3.79 4.75
C LYS A 15 -36.82 4.58 5.79
N VAL A 16 -36.56 5.88 5.89
CA VAL A 16 -37.12 6.73 6.95
C VAL A 16 -38.61 7.01 6.76
N GLN A 17 -39.06 7.30 5.54
CA GLN A 17 -40.45 7.68 5.27
C GLN A 17 -41.30 6.52 4.74
N ARG A 18 -40.71 5.64 3.92
CA ARG A 18 -41.44 4.53 3.30
C ARG A 18 -41.19 3.18 4.00
N GLY A 19 -40.32 3.15 5.02
CA GLY A 19 -40.01 1.95 5.79
C GLY A 19 -39.23 0.87 5.00
N VAL A 20 -38.65 1.22 3.84
CA VAL A 20 -37.92 0.29 2.97
C VAL A 20 -36.43 0.56 2.99
N ASP A 21 -35.70 -0.39 3.56
CA ASP A 21 -34.25 -0.41 3.44
C ASP A 21 -33.86 -1.14 2.14
N LEU A 22 -33.41 -0.40 1.14
CA LEU A 22 -33.06 -0.95 -0.17
C LEU A 22 -31.74 -1.73 -0.14
N ASP A 23 -30.80 -1.36 0.74
CA ASP A 23 -29.47 -1.97 0.78
C ASP A 23 -29.51 -3.49 1.02
N PRO A 24 -30.17 -4.01 2.08
CA PRO A 24 -30.23 -5.46 2.31
C PRO A 24 -31.12 -6.19 1.29
N LEU A 25 -31.98 -5.49 0.54
CA LEU A 25 -32.83 -6.08 -0.49
C LEU A 25 -32.10 -6.21 -1.83
N VAL A 26 -31.18 -5.30 -2.13
CA VAL A 26 -30.51 -5.19 -3.43
C VAL A 26 -29.09 -5.75 -3.38
N HIS A 27 -28.26 -5.24 -2.47
CA HIS A 27 -26.81 -5.43 -2.50
C HIS A 27 -26.33 -6.89 -2.38
N PRO A 28 -26.92 -7.76 -1.53
CA PRO A 28 -26.45 -9.14 -1.40
C PRO A 28 -26.49 -9.96 -2.68
N ILE A 29 -27.47 -9.71 -3.57
CA ILE A 29 -27.57 -10.41 -4.86
C ILE A 29 -26.78 -9.64 -5.92
N PHE A 30 -26.99 -8.32 -5.99
CA PHE A 30 -26.36 -7.46 -6.98
C PHE A 30 -24.83 -7.54 -6.93
N LEU A 31 -24.22 -7.34 -5.76
CA LEU A 31 -22.76 -7.33 -5.61
C LEU A 31 -22.14 -8.72 -5.84
N LYS A 32 -22.86 -9.81 -5.54
CA LYS A 32 -22.43 -11.17 -5.90
C LYS A 32 -22.36 -11.36 -7.41
N ILE A 33 -23.32 -10.82 -8.15
CA ILE A 33 -23.33 -10.88 -9.62
C ILE A 33 -22.20 -10.03 -10.21
N VAL A 34 -21.97 -8.83 -9.66
CA VAL A 34 -20.85 -7.96 -10.05
C VAL A 34 -19.51 -8.68 -9.81
N GLY A 35 -19.31 -9.26 -8.63
CA GLY A 35 -18.12 -10.05 -8.32
C GLY A 35 -17.94 -11.26 -9.26
N ALA A 36 -19.02 -11.96 -9.60
CA ALA A 36 -18.98 -13.06 -10.55
C ALA A 36 -18.63 -12.61 -11.98
N TYR A 37 -19.07 -11.41 -12.39
CA TYR A 37 -18.73 -10.82 -13.69
C TYR A 37 -17.26 -10.36 -13.77
N LEU A 38 -16.69 -9.88 -12.66
CA LEU A 38 -15.30 -9.45 -12.62
C LEU A 38 -14.32 -10.63 -12.45
N ASP A 39 -14.78 -11.77 -11.93
CA ASP A 39 -13.96 -12.96 -11.73
C ASP A 39 -13.81 -13.82 -13.01
N GLU A 40 -12.64 -13.71 -13.64
CA GLU A 40 -12.29 -14.44 -14.87
C GLU A 40 -12.40 -15.97 -14.72
N ILE A 41 -12.11 -16.53 -13.54
CA ILE A 41 -12.17 -17.98 -13.31
C ILE A 41 -13.63 -18.45 -13.36
N ASN A 42 -14.52 -17.71 -12.71
CA ASN A 42 -15.94 -18.04 -12.70
C ASN A 42 -16.54 -17.97 -14.11
N ILE A 43 -16.18 -16.95 -14.89
CA ILE A 43 -16.68 -16.80 -16.25
C ILE A 43 -16.24 -17.95 -17.15
N ARG A 44 -14.94 -18.28 -17.15
CA ARG A 44 -14.39 -19.40 -17.95
C ARG A 44 -15.10 -20.72 -17.66
N ASN A 45 -15.48 -20.97 -16.40
CA ASN A 45 -16.13 -22.20 -15.98
C ASN A 45 -17.65 -22.21 -16.21
N SER A 46 -18.29 -21.04 -16.31
CA SER A 46 -19.75 -20.89 -16.46
C SER A 46 -20.25 -21.02 -17.90
N GLY A 47 -19.38 -20.85 -18.90
CA GLY A 47 -19.78 -20.77 -20.32
C GLY A 47 -20.44 -19.45 -20.72
N LEU A 48 -20.58 -18.49 -19.79
CA LEU A 48 -21.04 -17.13 -20.05
C LEU A 48 -19.91 -16.26 -20.61
N SER A 49 -20.26 -15.14 -21.23
CA SER A 49 -19.29 -14.17 -21.74
C SER A 49 -19.45 -12.82 -21.08
N ASN A 50 -18.36 -12.26 -20.57
CA ASN A 50 -18.29 -10.88 -20.09
C ASN A 50 -17.90 -9.86 -21.19
N LYS A 51 -17.71 -10.32 -22.43
CA LYS A 51 -17.19 -9.48 -23.53
C LYS A 51 -18.20 -8.45 -24.07
N ASN A 52 -19.48 -8.68 -23.84
CA ASN A 52 -20.55 -7.87 -24.45
C ASN A 52 -21.09 -6.79 -23.49
N GLY A 53 -20.35 -6.45 -22.43
CA GLY A 53 -20.78 -5.52 -21.38
C GLY A 53 -21.59 -6.20 -20.29
N PHE A 54 -21.78 -5.49 -19.18
CA PHE A 54 -22.44 -6.00 -17.98
C PHE A 54 -23.95 -6.14 -18.17
N VAL A 55 -24.60 -5.21 -18.87
CA VAL A 55 -26.06 -5.31 -19.14
C VAL A 55 -26.38 -6.54 -19.97
N GLN A 56 -25.57 -6.84 -20.98
CA GLN A 56 -25.77 -8.04 -21.79
C GLN A 56 -25.56 -9.31 -20.96
N PHE A 57 -24.56 -9.32 -20.07
CA PHE A 57 -24.35 -10.42 -19.16
C PHE A 57 -25.55 -10.67 -18.24
N ILE A 58 -26.17 -9.60 -17.70
CA ILE A 58 -27.42 -9.69 -16.93
C ILE A 58 -28.57 -10.27 -17.76
N ARG A 59 -28.73 -9.83 -19.01
CA ARG A 59 -29.74 -10.37 -19.94
C ARG A 59 -29.53 -11.86 -20.21
N ASP A 60 -28.29 -12.27 -20.45
CA ASP A 60 -27.94 -13.66 -20.69
C ASP A 60 -28.20 -14.52 -19.45
N LEU A 61 -27.84 -14.03 -18.27
CA LEU A 61 -28.15 -14.70 -17.00
C LEU A 61 -29.66 -14.87 -16.80
N GLU A 62 -30.47 -13.83 -17.02
CA GLU A 62 -31.93 -13.91 -16.91
C GLU A 62 -32.54 -14.93 -17.88
N GLN A 63 -32.02 -15.02 -19.10
CA GLN A 63 -32.53 -15.96 -20.11
C GLN A 63 -32.21 -17.43 -19.79
N HIS A 64 -31.04 -17.69 -19.19
CA HIS A 64 -30.53 -19.05 -18.99
C HIS A 64 -30.70 -19.57 -17.56
N SER A 65 -31.12 -18.73 -16.61
CA SER A 65 -31.34 -19.13 -15.21
C SER A 65 -32.71 -19.76 -14.98
N TRP A 66 -32.75 -20.88 -14.25
CA TRP A 66 -34.01 -21.54 -13.86
C TRP A 66 -34.67 -20.79 -12.69
N GLY A 67 -35.31 -19.65 -12.98
CA GLY A 67 -36.14 -18.91 -12.02
C GLY A 67 -36.01 -17.38 -11.99
N GLY A 68 -35.12 -16.78 -12.81
CA GLY A 68 -34.83 -15.34 -12.86
C GLY A 68 -34.39 -14.73 -11.52
N PHE A 69 -33.58 -13.68 -11.50
CA PHE A 69 -33.33 -12.94 -10.26
C PHE A 69 -34.27 -11.74 -10.12
N PHE A 70 -34.67 -11.11 -11.23
CA PHE A 70 -35.78 -10.15 -11.24
C PHE A 70 -37.14 -10.85 -11.14
N LYS A 71 -38.02 -10.33 -10.27
CA LYS A 71 -39.34 -10.94 -10.01
C LYS A 71 -40.50 -10.15 -10.62
N SER A 72 -40.35 -8.85 -10.80
CA SER A 72 -41.39 -7.98 -11.32
C SER A 72 -41.47 -8.06 -12.85
N LYS A 73 -42.70 -8.10 -13.38
CA LYS A 73 -42.93 -8.05 -14.83
C LYS A 73 -42.43 -6.75 -15.46
N ARG A 74 -42.50 -5.65 -14.69
CA ARG A 74 -42.06 -4.33 -15.13
C ARG A 74 -40.56 -4.32 -15.38
N VAL A 75 -39.74 -4.73 -14.41
CA VAL A 75 -38.28 -4.79 -14.57
C VAL A 75 -37.87 -5.78 -15.65
N LEU A 76 -38.53 -6.94 -15.74
CA LEU A 76 -38.30 -7.90 -16.83
C LEU A 76 -38.58 -7.32 -18.23
N SER A 77 -39.52 -6.36 -18.36
CA SER A 77 -39.73 -5.65 -19.62
C SER A 77 -38.64 -4.59 -19.88
N LEU A 78 -38.26 -3.84 -18.84
CA LEU A 78 -37.28 -2.76 -18.91
C LEU A 78 -35.87 -3.29 -19.27
N ILE A 79 -35.42 -4.40 -18.67
CA ILE A 79 -34.11 -4.98 -19.00
C ILE A 79 -34.06 -5.55 -20.43
N LYS A 80 -35.19 -6.03 -20.96
CA LYS A 80 -35.29 -6.59 -22.31
C LYS A 80 -35.35 -5.51 -23.39
N ASP A 81 -35.91 -4.35 -23.08
CA ASP A 81 -35.98 -3.23 -24.00
C ASP A 81 -34.59 -2.58 -24.15
N PRO A 82 -33.98 -2.58 -25.35
CA PRO A 82 -32.69 -1.93 -25.59
C PRO A 82 -32.77 -0.39 -25.52
N HIS A 83 -33.97 0.20 -25.52
CA HIS A 83 -34.18 1.64 -25.45
C HIS A 83 -34.38 2.16 -24.02
N THR A 84 -34.41 1.29 -23.01
CA THR A 84 -34.48 1.72 -21.61
C THR A 84 -33.23 2.51 -21.24
N THR A 85 -33.42 3.71 -20.70
CA THR A 85 -32.37 4.64 -20.29
C THR A 85 -32.32 4.81 -18.77
N ILE A 86 -31.18 5.26 -18.23
CA ILE A 86 -31.02 5.56 -16.80
C ILE A 86 -32.02 6.64 -16.38
N GLU A 87 -32.22 7.66 -17.21
CA GLU A 87 -33.15 8.76 -17.00
C GLU A 87 -34.58 8.27 -16.86
N GLN A 88 -35.00 7.28 -17.66
CA GLN A 88 -36.32 6.65 -17.50
C GLN A 88 -36.46 5.91 -16.17
N LEU A 89 -35.43 5.19 -15.73
CA LEU A 89 -35.43 4.50 -14.45
C LEU A 89 -35.45 5.48 -13.26
N LEU A 90 -34.68 6.57 -13.35
CA LEU A 90 -34.65 7.64 -12.35
C LEU A 90 -35.97 8.42 -12.33
N ASN A 91 -36.64 8.62 -13.47
CA ASN A 91 -37.99 9.18 -13.48
C ASN A 91 -38.99 8.29 -12.71
N LEU A 92 -38.82 6.96 -12.76
CA LEU A 92 -39.66 6.04 -11.96
C LEU A 92 -39.33 6.13 -10.47
N LEU A 93 -38.05 6.05 -10.09
CA LEU A 93 -37.61 6.01 -8.70
C LEU A 93 -37.65 7.37 -8.01
N VAL A 94 -37.12 8.39 -8.67
CA VAL A 94 -36.85 9.71 -8.11
C VAL A 94 -37.95 10.70 -8.47
N GLY A 95 -38.39 10.72 -9.73
CA GLY A 95 -39.51 11.53 -10.21
C GLY A 95 -39.10 12.90 -10.78
N SER A 96 -38.33 13.69 -10.04
CA SER A 96 -37.85 15.01 -10.49
C SER A 96 -36.36 14.96 -10.90
N GLU A 97 -36.07 15.47 -12.10
CA GLU A 97 -34.74 15.45 -12.73
C GLU A 97 -33.67 16.18 -11.90
N GLU A 98 -34.04 17.23 -11.17
CA GLU A 98 -33.12 18.01 -10.34
C GLU A 98 -32.48 17.20 -9.20
N TYR A 99 -33.04 16.04 -8.84
CA TYR A 99 -32.53 15.15 -7.79
C TYR A 99 -31.77 13.94 -8.34
N PHE A 100 -31.69 13.77 -9.67
CA PHE A 100 -31.08 12.58 -10.27
C PHE A 100 -29.60 12.46 -9.89
N GLU A 101 -28.86 13.56 -9.97
CA GLU A 101 -27.45 13.60 -9.58
C GLU A 101 -27.27 13.17 -8.11
N GLN A 102 -28.05 13.77 -7.21
CA GLN A 102 -27.99 13.42 -5.79
C GLN A 102 -28.32 11.95 -5.53
N TYR A 103 -29.33 11.41 -6.20
CA TYR A 103 -29.70 10.00 -6.03
C TYR A 103 -28.59 9.05 -6.50
N LEU A 104 -27.92 9.38 -7.61
CA LEU A 104 -26.81 8.58 -8.12
C LEU A 104 -25.60 8.62 -7.18
N PHE A 105 -25.27 9.79 -6.61
CA PHE A 105 -24.24 9.89 -5.57
C PHE A 105 -24.60 9.05 -4.34
N ASP A 106 -25.84 9.18 -3.87
CA ASP A 106 -26.34 8.41 -2.73
C ASP A 106 -26.28 6.90 -2.98
N GLN A 107 -26.55 6.43 -4.20
CA GLN A 107 -26.50 5.01 -4.55
C GLN A 107 -25.06 4.49 -4.58
N GLN A 108 -24.17 5.16 -5.33
CA GLN A 108 -22.81 4.63 -5.58
C GLN A 108 -21.88 4.77 -4.36
N PHE A 109 -22.11 5.74 -3.47
CA PHE A 109 -21.33 5.87 -2.23
C PHE A 109 -21.82 4.98 -1.08
N VAL A 110 -22.84 4.14 -1.29
CA VAL A 110 -23.16 3.06 -0.34
C VAL A 110 -22.18 1.89 -0.49
N HIS A 111 -21.64 1.66 -1.69
CA HIS A 111 -20.61 0.64 -1.98
C HIS A 111 -19.43 1.23 -2.78
N PRO A 112 -18.72 2.23 -2.23
CA PRO A 112 -17.62 2.90 -2.93
C PRO A 112 -16.50 1.96 -3.37
N GLY A 113 -16.28 0.83 -2.69
CA GLY A 113 -15.32 -0.19 -3.10
C GLY A 113 -15.71 -0.90 -4.39
N TRP A 114 -16.96 -1.34 -4.52
CA TRP A 114 -17.48 -1.95 -5.74
C TRP A 114 -17.63 -0.96 -6.89
N SER A 115 -18.11 0.25 -6.61
CA SER A 115 -18.14 1.32 -7.61
C SER A 115 -16.72 1.67 -8.09
N GLY A 116 -15.78 1.77 -7.15
CA GLY A 116 -14.38 2.10 -7.43
C GLY A 116 -13.64 1.03 -8.23
N ILE A 117 -13.84 -0.25 -7.94
CA ILE A 117 -13.21 -1.33 -8.71
C ILE A 117 -13.75 -1.39 -10.14
N VAL A 118 -15.02 -1.07 -10.35
CA VAL A 118 -15.62 -0.98 -11.69
C VAL A 118 -15.01 0.19 -12.47
N VAL A 119 -14.90 1.38 -11.87
CA VAL A 119 -14.22 2.53 -12.51
C VAL A 119 -12.77 2.21 -12.83
N ALA A 120 -12.03 1.58 -11.91
CA ALA A 120 -10.65 1.16 -12.16
C ALA A 120 -10.54 0.14 -13.31
N THR A 121 -11.55 -0.72 -13.47
CA THR A 121 -11.64 -1.67 -14.59
C THR A 121 -12.00 -0.98 -15.90
N GLU A 122 -12.85 0.03 -15.86
CA GLU A 122 -13.21 0.85 -17.03
C GLU A 122 -11.98 1.61 -17.55
N ASP A 123 -11.15 2.16 -16.65
CA ASP A 123 -9.89 2.82 -16.98
C ASP A 123 -8.79 1.84 -17.45
N ASP A 124 -8.75 0.64 -16.87
CA ASP A 124 -7.82 -0.44 -17.26
C ASP A 124 -8.54 -1.80 -17.44
N PRO A 125 -9.10 -2.06 -18.64
CA PRO A 125 -9.83 -3.29 -18.93
C PRO A 125 -9.01 -4.58 -18.76
N GLU A 126 -7.67 -4.49 -18.71
CA GLU A 126 -6.75 -5.62 -18.52
C GLU A 126 -6.27 -5.76 -17.06
N MET A 127 -6.88 -5.03 -16.11
CA MET A 127 -6.47 -4.99 -14.70
C MET A 127 -6.42 -6.38 -14.03
N PHE A 128 -7.37 -7.27 -14.33
CA PHE A 128 -7.49 -8.58 -13.67
C PHE A 128 -6.91 -9.76 -14.47
N GLY A 129 -6.36 -9.54 -15.67
CA GLY A 129 -5.80 -10.64 -16.46
C GLY A 129 -5.75 -10.36 -17.96
N GLU A 130 -5.61 -11.43 -18.74
CA GLU A 130 -5.51 -11.36 -20.21
C GLU A 130 -6.87 -11.13 -20.89
N GLN A 131 -7.98 -11.46 -20.23
CA GLN A 131 -9.32 -11.17 -20.74
C GLN A 131 -9.78 -9.78 -20.33
N ARG A 132 -10.20 -9.00 -21.34
CA ARG A 132 -10.79 -7.68 -21.12
C ARG A 132 -12.17 -7.78 -20.50
N SER A 133 -12.35 -7.10 -19.38
CA SER A 133 -13.68 -6.79 -18.84
C SER A 133 -14.18 -5.51 -19.49
N ASN A 134 -15.44 -5.50 -19.96
CA ASN A 134 -16.03 -4.35 -20.66
C ASN A 134 -17.14 -3.68 -19.83
N ILE A 135 -17.12 -3.86 -18.52
CA ILE A 135 -18.03 -3.14 -17.62
C ILE A 135 -17.61 -1.68 -17.53
N VAL A 136 -18.62 -0.83 -17.43
CA VAL A 136 -18.50 0.61 -17.25
C VAL A 136 -19.44 1.04 -16.13
N LEU A 137 -19.14 2.12 -15.42
CA LEU A 137 -19.90 2.54 -14.24
C LEU A 137 -21.39 2.78 -14.57
N LYS A 138 -21.69 3.31 -15.76
CA LYS A 138 -23.09 3.51 -16.21
C LYS A 138 -23.89 2.22 -16.29
N GLU A 139 -23.27 1.09 -16.64
CA GLU A 139 -23.96 -0.21 -16.71
C GLU A 139 -24.22 -0.76 -15.31
N LEU A 140 -23.28 -0.55 -14.38
CA LEU A 140 -23.45 -0.88 -12.96
C LEU A 140 -24.66 -0.13 -12.39
N ILE A 141 -24.70 1.20 -12.57
CA ILE A 141 -25.81 2.07 -12.15
C ILE A 141 -27.14 1.61 -12.76
N PHE A 142 -27.16 1.37 -14.08
CA PHE A 142 -28.37 0.95 -14.78
C PHE A 142 -28.96 -0.33 -14.19
N VAL A 143 -28.12 -1.33 -13.94
CA VAL A 143 -28.56 -2.61 -13.36
C VAL A 143 -28.98 -2.43 -11.90
N GLU A 144 -28.27 -1.64 -11.10
CA GLU A 144 -28.64 -1.38 -9.71
C GLU A 144 -30.00 -0.69 -9.58
N LEU A 145 -30.29 0.31 -10.42
CA LEU A 145 -31.60 0.96 -10.48
C LEU A 145 -32.73 -0.05 -10.80
N LEU A 146 -32.48 -1.03 -11.68
CA LEU A 146 -33.46 -2.09 -11.95
C LEU A 146 -33.69 -2.98 -10.72
N PHE A 147 -32.66 -3.30 -9.95
CA PHE A 147 -32.81 -4.04 -8.69
C PHE A 147 -33.60 -3.26 -7.64
N GLU A 148 -33.38 -1.94 -7.52
CA GLU A 148 -34.16 -1.10 -6.61
C GLU A 148 -35.64 -1.04 -7.00
N ILE A 149 -35.94 -0.86 -8.29
CA ILE A 149 -37.32 -0.90 -8.81
C ILE A 149 -37.95 -2.26 -8.55
N ASP A 150 -37.22 -3.36 -8.76
CA ASP A 150 -37.72 -4.71 -8.51
C ASP A 150 -38.04 -4.92 -7.02
N ALA A 151 -37.17 -4.46 -6.12
CA ALA A 151 -37.37 -4.54 -4.68
C ALA A 151 -38.62 -3.76 -4.23
N LEU A 152 -38.83 -2.56 -4.79
CA LEU A 152 -40.03 -1.77 -4.52
C LEU A 152 -41.29 -2.42 -5.10
N ASP A 153 -41.22 -3.00 -6.31
CA ASP A 153 -42.33 -3.73 -6.93
C ASP A 153 -42.73 -4.96 -6.13
N GLN A 154 -41.75 -5.70 -5.61
CA GLN A 154 -42.03 -6.84 -4.74
C GLN A 154 -42.68 -6.43 -3.42
N ARG A 155 -42.32 -5.26 -2.89
CA ARG A 155 -42.82 -4.80 -1.59
C ARG A 155 -44.17 -4.09 -1.65
N PHE A 156 -44.41 -3.31 -2.70
CA PHE A 156 -45.58 -2.43 -2.82
C PHE A 156 -46.44 -2.69 -4.07
N GLY A 157 -46.04 -3.63 -4.93
CA GLY A 157 -46.60 -3.74 -6.27
C GLY A 157 -46.19 -2.55 -7.14
N ASN A 158 -46.92 -2.29 -8.23
CA ASN A 158 -46.53 -1.26 -9.20
C ASN A 158 -47.08 0.14 -8.87
N SER A 159 -47.53 0.38 -7.64
CA SER A 159 -48.29 1.58 -7.24
C SER A 159 -47.56 2.50 -6.26
N TRP A 160 -46.26 2.28 -6.03
CA TRP A 160 -45.45 3.19 -5.24
C TRP A 160 -45.15 4.47 -6.02
N LEU A 161 -45.01 5.58 -5.28
CA LEU A 161 -44.74 6.90 -5.85
C LEU A 161 -43.24 7.20 -5.82
N PRO A 162 -42.72 7.99 -6.76
CA PRO A 162 -41.32 8.43 -6.73
C PRO A 162 -40.96 9.10 -5.40
N ILE A 163 -39.69 8.97 -4.97
CA ILE A 163 -39.24 9.38 -3.64
C ILE A 163 -39.48 10.88 -3.35
N THR A 164 -39.45 11.72 -4.40
CA THR A 164 -39.63 13.19 -4.28
C THR A 164 -41.07 13.66 -4.21
N THR A 165 -42.06 12.75 -4.36
CA THR A 165 -43.48 13.13 -4.49
C THR A 165 -44.01 13.94 -3.29
N ASP A 166 -43.50 13.65 -2.09
CA ASP A 166 -43.91 14.30 -0.83
C ASP A 166 -42.75 15.11 -0.21
N MET A 167 -41.79 15.57 -1.03
CA MET A 167 -40.64 16.36 -0.57
C MET A 167 -40.87 17.85 -0.79
N ASP A 168 -40.73 18.63 0.29
CA ASP A 168 -40.84 20.10 0.27
C ASP A 168 -39.48 20.82 0.20
N VAL A 169 -38.38 20.07 0.13
CA VAL A 169 -37.00 20.61 0.17
C VAL A 169 -36.23 20.24 -1.09
N GLY A 170 -35.58 21.23 -1.70
CA GLY A 170 -34.73 21.10 -2.89
C GLY A 170 -33.53 20.15 -2.72
N PRO A 171 -32.85 19.76 -3.82
CA PRO A 171 -31.66 18.93 -3.75
C PRO A 171 -30.55 19.61 -2.96
N ILE A 172 -29.73 18.80 -2.28
CA ILE A 172 -28.59 19.29 -1.50
C ILE A 172 -27.44 19.60 -2.46
N PRO A 173 -26.84 20.81 -2.41
CA PRO A 173 -25.69 21.13 -3.27
C PRO A 173 -24.46 20.35 -2.80
N LEU A 174 -24.20 19.21 -3.45
CA LEU A 174 -23.19 18.24 -3.01
C LEU A 174 -21.78 18.83 -2.98
N PHE A 175 -21.44 19.67 -3.96
CA PHE A 175 -20.11 20.22 -4.17
C PHE A 175 -19.89 21.63 -3.59
N ASP A 176 -20.88 22.20 -2.92
CA ASP A 176 -20.70 23.51 -2.28
C ASP A 176 -19.59 23.44 -1.23
N PRO A 177 -18.87 24.53 -0.94
CA PRO A 177 -17.90 24.55 0.15
C PRO A 177 -18.52 24.02 1.46
N VAL A 178 -17.83 23.12 2.14
CA VAL A 178 -18.28 22.63 3.46
C VAL A 178 -18.02 23.74 4.48
N PRO A 179 -19.04 24.18 5.25
CA PRO A 179 -18.84 25.16 6.30
C PRO A 179 -17.78 24.69 7.29
N ARG A 180 -16.78 25.53 7.57
CA ARG A 180 -15.78 25.26 8.60
C ARG A 180 -16.27 25.80 9.93
N TYR A 181 -16.32 24.94 10.93
CA TYR A 181 -16.67 25.32 12.29
C TYR A 181 -15.40 25.47 13.13
N GLU A 182 -15.49 26.25 14.21
CA GLU A 182 -14.39 26.43 15.16
C GLU A 182 -13.80 25.10 15.66
N LEU A 183 -14.65 24.10 15.89
CA LEU A 183 -14.21 22.76 16.28
C LEU A 183 -13.31 22.10 15.22
N ASN A 184 -13.57 22.28 13.93
CA ASN A 184 -12.73 21.72 12.87
C ASN A 184 -11.34 22.36 12.87
N GLU A 185 -11.28 23.68 13.07
CA GLU A 185 -10.01 24.41 13.16
C GLU A 185 -9.23 24.01 14.43
N LEU A 186 -9.92 23.84 15.57
CA LEU A 186 -9.31 23.35 16.81
C LEU A 186 -8.71 21.95 16.63
N LEU A 187 -9.46 21.02 16.04
CA LEU A 187 -8.98 19.67 15.76
C LEU A 187 -7.80 19.68 14.78
N LYS A 188 -7.82 20.53 13.75
CA LYS A 188 -6.67 20.72 12.84
C LYS A 188 -5.44 21.20 13.61
N ILE A 189 -5.58 22.21 14.47
CA ILE A 189 -4.47 22.74 15.27
C ILE A 189 -3.89 21.65 16.20
N TRP A 190 -4.74 20.87 16.86
CA TRP A 190 -4.29 19.78 17.72
C TRP A 190 -3.55 18.68 16.96
N GLN A 191 -4.07 18.28 15.80
CA GLN A 191 -3.42 17.31 14.94
C GLN A 191 -2.03 17.80 14.50
N ILE A 192 -1.93 19.06 14.07
CA ILE A 192 -0.64 19.67 13.68
C ILE A 192 0.31 19.71 14.88
N ALA A 193 -0.13 20.16 16.05
CA ALA A 193 0.70 20.24 17.24
C ALA A 193 1.24 18.87 17.68
N TYR A 194 0.41 17.83 17.59
CA TYR A 194 0.79 16.45 17.86
C TYR A 194 1.86 15.94 16.88
N GLU A 195 1.64 16.10 15.57
CA GLU A 195 2.59 15.73 14.52
C GLU A 195 3.95 16.42 14.71
N TRP A 196 3.95 17.74 14.88
CA TRP A 196 5.18 18.53 15.03
C TRP A 196 5.93 18.24 16.34
N THR A 197 5.25 17.77 17.39
CA THR A 197 5.92 17.29 18.60
C THR A 197 6.79 16.07 18.31
N LEU A 198 6.30 15.15 17.46
CA LEU A 198 7.05 13.95 17.06
C LEU A 198 8.19 14.30 16.10
N TYR A 199 7.92 15.13 15.08
CA TYR A 199 8.96 15.56 14.14
C TYR A 199 10.09 16.29 14.86
N ASN A 200 9.78 17.27 15.72
CA ASN A 200 10.79 18.05 16.44
C ASN A 200 11.64 17.20 17.36
N ARG A 201 11.07 16.16 18.00
CA ARG A 201 11.85 15.23 18.81
C ARG A 201 12.94 14.57 17.98
N SER A 202 12.59 14.05 16.81
CA SER A 202 13.53 13.34 15.94
C SER A 202 14.55 14.26 15.29
N LEU A 203 14.13 15.45 14.87
CA LEU A 203 15.04 16.48 14.34
C LEU A 203 16.06 16.93 15.39
N LYS A 204 15.64 17.07 16.66
CA LYS A 204 16.56 17.35 17.77
C LYS A 204 17.56 16.22 17.99
N THR A 205 17.11 14.97 17.97
CA THR A 205 18.00 13.80 18.08
C THR A 205 19.02 13.75 16.93
N ILE A 206 18.57 13.99 15.69
CA ILE A 206 19.44 14.06 14.51
C ILE A 206 20.48 15.17 14.67
N ARG A 207 20.06 16.38 15.10
CA ARG A 207 20.95 17.53 15.32
C ARG A 207 21.99 17.26 16.41
N GLN A 208 21.60 16.60 17.51
CA GLN A 208 22.48 16.32 18.65
C GLN A 208 23.56 15.27 18.33
N ASN A 209 23.19 14.16 17.70
CA ASN A 209 24.09 13.02 17.47
C ASN A 209 25.04 13.19 16.26
N ARG A 210 25.01 14.36 15.62
CA ARG A 210 25.70 14.61 14.35
C ARG A 210 27.22 14.70 14.46
N ASN A 211 27.72 15.16 15.60
CA ASN A 211 29.15 15.40 15.81
C ASN A 211 29.92 14.13 16.24
N ASP A 212 29.22 13.14 16.80
CA ASP A 212 29.87 12.02 17.49
C ASP A 212 30.39 10.92 16.54
N ILE A 213 29.90 10.86 15.29
CA ILE A 213 30.17 9.71 14.38
C ILE A 213 30.97 10.07 13.12
N LYS A 214 31.14 11.36 12.79
CA LYS A 214 32.06 11.78 11.70
C LYS A 214 33.51 11.28 11.90
N ARG A 215 33.89 10.89 13.12
CA ARG A 215 35.21 10.35 13.47
C ARG A 215 35.38 8.84 13.29
N LEU A 216 34.31 8.06 13.11
CA LEU A 216 34.38 6.58 13.21
C LEU A 216 34.30 5.83 11.87
N GLN A 217 33.72 6.42 10.83
CA GLN A 217 33.49 5.74 9.53
C GLN A 217 34.59 6.01 8.49
N THR A 218 35.84 5.64 8.78
CA THR A 218 36.93 5.61 7.78
C THR A 218 37.19 4.20 7.22
N GLY A 219 36.54 3.18 7.78
CA GLY A 219 36.65 1.79 7.32
C GLY A 219 35.81 1.51 6.07
N ASN A 220 36.18 0.43 5.37
CA ASN A 220 35.47 -0.11 4.21
C ASN A 220 35.43 -1.65 4.27
N ASN A 221 35.20 -2.22 5.46
CA ASN A 221 35.21 -3.67 5.67
C ASN A 221 34.23 -4.38 4.72
N PHE A 222 32.99 -3.88 4.70
CA PHE A 222 32.03 -4.12 3.64
C PHE A 222 31.13 -2.91 3.42
N GLN A 223 30.45 -2.90 2.28
CA GLN A 223 29.38 -1.95 1.98
C GLN A 223 28.07 -2.71 1.74
N ALA A 224 26.94 -2.07 2.01
CA ALA A 224 25.64 -2.68 1.78
C ALA A 224 24.63 -1.67 1.22
N LEU A 225 24.00 -2.02 0.10
CA LEU A 225 22.94 -1.28 -0.57
C LEU A 225 21.60 -1.89 -0.17
N PHE A 226 20.85 -1.21 0.66
CA PHE A 226 19.56 -1.65 1.18
C PHE A 226 18.39 -1.00 0.44
N CYS A 227 17.22 -1.65 0.51
CA CYS A 227 15.97 -0.95 0.30
C CYS A 227 15.83 0.23 1.30
N MET A 228 15.19 1.32 0.86
CA MET A 228 14.90 2.50 1.67
C MET A 228 13.79 2.27 2.71
N ASP A 229 13.16 1.10 2.65
CA ASP A 229 12.15 0.60 3.59
C ASP A 229 12.55 0.88 5.04
N ASP A 230 11.61 1.35 5.85
CA ASP A 230 11.83 1.70 7.25
C ASP A 230 12.13 0.48 8.12
N ARG A 231 11.62 -0.70 7.74
CA ARG A 231 11.97 -1.97 8.39
C ARG A 231 13.40 -2.41 8.09
N SER A 232 13.95 -2.00 6.94
CA SER A 232 15.38 -2.16 6.65
C SER A 232 16.25 -1.08 7.33
N ALA A 233 15.66 0.04 7.76
CA ALA A 233 16.40 1.15 8.38
C ALA A 233 17.03 0.74 9.71
N SER A 234 16.31 0.06 10.62
CA SER A 234 16.91 -0.36 11.90
C SER A 234 17.96 -1.44 11.71
N PHE A 235 17.76 -2.36 10.76
CA PHE A 235 18.80 -3.34 10.43
C PHE A 235 20.09 -2.64 9.97
N ARG A 236 19.99 -1.60 9.13
CA ARG A 236 21.15 -0.78 8.76
C ARG A 236 21.83 -0.12 9.95
N ARG A 237 21.05 0.44 10.89
CA ARG A 237 21.60 1.13 12.07
C ARG A 237 22.31 0.14 13.00
N GLU A 238 21.71 -1.02 13.27
CA GLU A 238 22.33 -2.07 14.06
C GLU A 238 23.56 -2.65 13.38
N LEU A 239 23.54 -2.80 12.06
CA LEU A 239 24.70 -3.29 11.30
C LEU A 239 25.91 -2.35 11.43
N GLU A 240 25.68 -1.03 11.33
CA GLU A 240 26.73 -0.01 11.55
C GLU A 240 27.17 0.11 13.01
N SER A 241 26.32 -0.32 13.97
CA SER A 241 26.64 -0.38 15.40
C SER A 241 27.51 -1.61 15.74
N VAL A 242 27.21 -2.76 15.13
CA VAL A 242 27.98 -4.00 15.29
C VAL A 242 29.34 -3.88 14.58
N ASP A 243 29.37 -3.34 13.36
CA ASP A 243 30.60 -3.09 12.60
C ASP A 243 30.70 -1.61 12.21
N ILE A 244 31.44 -0.85 13.00
CA ILE A 244 31.69 0.58 12.77
C ILE A 244 32.47 0.88 11.48
N GLN A 245 33.09 -0.14 10.86
CA GLN A 245 33.83 -0.04 9.61
C GLN A 245 32.98 -0.41 8.38
N CYS A 246 31.74 -0.87 8.59
CA CYS A 246 30.80 -1.06 7.49
C CYS A 246 30.12 0.25 7.09
N GLN A 247 29.58 0.29 5.87
CA GLN A 247 28.85 1.44 5.38
C GLN A 247 27.56 0.99 4.68
N THR A 248 26.42 1.55 5.08
CA THR A 248 25.13 1.23 4.45
C THR A 248 24.58 2.40 3.64
N TYR A 249 23.87 2.06 2.56
CA TYR A 249 23.18 3.01 1.69
C TYR A 249 21.74 2.56 1.49
N GLY A 250 20.78 3.48 1.37
CA GLY A 250 19.37 3.16 1.17
C GLY A 250 18.85 3.67 -0.17
N LEU A 251 18.09 2.85 -0.88
CA LEU A 251 17.66 3.08 -2.25
C LEU A 251 16.26 2.51 -2.48
N ALA A 252 15.58 2.90 -3.56
CA ALA A 252 14.39 2.17 -3.98
C ALA A 252 14.72 0.69 -4.22
N GLY A 253 13.88 -0.23 -3.72
CA GLY A 253 14.14 -1.67 -3.73
C GLY A 253 14.21 -2.33 -5.12
N ASN A 254 13.91 -1.59 -6.19
CA ASN A 254 14.17 -2.03 -7.56
C ASN A 254 15.64 -1.90 -7.97
N PHE A 255 16.47 -1.16 -7.21
CA PHE A 255 17.89 -0.93 -7.50
C PHE A 255 18.16 -0.43 -8.94
N GLY A 256 17.21 0.34 -9.50
CA GLY A 256 17.30 0.82 -10.87
C GLY A 256 16.97 -0.22 -11.95
N VAL A 257 16.59 -1.45 -11.58
CA VAL A 257 16.15 -2.50 -12.51
C VAL A 257 14.71 -2.21 -12.98
N PRO A 258 14.46 -2.02 -14.29
CA PRO A 258 13.12 -1.76 -14.83
C PRO A 258 12.13 -2.92 -14.63
N ASP A 259 10.89 -2.60 -14.29
CA ASP A 259 9.80 -3.58 -14.06
C ASP A 259 9.51 -4.47 -15.27
N GLN A 260 9.71 -3.96 -16.49
CA GLN A 260 9.50 -4.71 -17.73
C GLN A 260 10.46 -5.90 -17.85
N ILE A 261 11.70 -5.72 -17.39
CA ILE A 261 12.74 -6.76 -17.37
C ILE A 261 12.40 -7.83 -16.31
N VAL A 262 11.64 -7.44 -15.28
CA VAL A 262 11.16 -8.32 -14.21
C VAL A 262 9.86 -9.06 -14.63
N SER A 263 9.09 -8.57 -15.59
CA SER A 263 7.76 -9.12 -15.93
C SER A 263 7.72 -10.01 -17.18
N ALA A 264 8.87 -10.25 -17.82
CA ALA A 264 8.98 -10.78 -19.19
C ALA A 264 8.44 -12.20 -19.51
N LYS A 265 7.63 -12.87 -18.66
CA LYS A 265 6.98 -14.15 -19.05
C LYS A 265 5.52 -14.37 -18.68
N LYS A 266 4.84 -13.48 -17.97
CA LYS A 266 3.38 -13.47 -17.79
C LYS A 266 3.02 -12.04 -17.46
N LYS A 267 2.11 -11.37 -18.17
CA LYS A 267 1.46 -10.16 -17.65
C LYS A 267 0.67 -10.63 -16.42
N PRO A 268 1.13 -10.40 -15.19
CA PRO A 268 0.24 -10.59 -14.06
C PRO A 268 -0.80 -9.47 -14.18
N GLY A 269 -2.08 -9.77 -13.97
CA GLY A 269 -3.05 -8.68 -13.76
C GLY A 269 -2.47 -7.69 -12.75
N LYS A 270 -2.68 -6.39 -12.98
CA LYS A 270 -2.28 -5.34 -12.03
C LYS A 270 -3.04 -5.44 -10.69
N GLY A 271 -4.05 -6.32 -10.60
CA GLY A 271 -4.76 -6.66 -9.36
C GLY A 271 -3.88 -7.32 -8.29
N LEU A 272 -4.40 -7.29 -7.05
CA LEU A 272 -3.72 -7.77 -5.84
C LEU A 272 -3.05 -9.14 -6.04
N SER A 273 -1.75 -9.15 -5.73
CA SER A 273 -0.81 -10.27 -5.69
C SER A 273 -1.38 -11.69 -5.76
N THR A 274 -1.07 -12.43 -6.84
CA THR A 274 -1.21 -13.90 -6.92
C THR A 274 0.17 -14.59 -6.93
N PRO A 275 0.32 -15.66 -6.12
CA PRO A 275 1.04 -16.85 -6.59
C PRO A 275 0.36 -18.20 -6.28
N LEU A 276 -0.94 -18.24 -5.95
CA LEU A 276 -1.62 -19.51 -5.56
C LEU A 276 -2.13 -20.37 -6.74
N LEU A 277 -2.11 -19.84 -7.98
CA LEU A 277 -2.71 -20.50 -9.15
C LEU A 277 -1.95 -21.74 -9.67
N GLU A 278 -0.67 -21.92 -9.33
CA GLU A 278 0.08 -23.10 -9.83
C GLU A 278 -0.25 -24.40 -9.08
N ARG A 279 -0.93 -24.32 -7.93
CA ARG A 279 -1.14 -25.47 -7.03
C ARG A 279 -2.53 -26.14 -7.16
N VAL A 280 -3.51 -25.45 -7.74
CA VAL A 280 -4.88 -25.98 -7.91
C VAL A 280 -5.03 -26.77 -9.22
N GLU A 281 -4.34 -26.38 -10.30
CA GLU A 281 -4.41 -27.10 -11.58
C GLU A 281 -3.76 -28.49 -11.53
N GLN A 282 -2.74 -28.71 -10.68
CA GLN A 282 -1.98 -29.97 -10.69
C GLN A 282 -2.67 -31.14 -9.97
N ASN A 283 -3.73 -30.89 -9.19
CA ASN A 283 -4.41 -31.93 -8.41
C ASN A 283 -5.83 -32.30 -8.89
N LEU A 284 -6.29 -31.77 -10.03
CA LEU A 284 -7.57 -32.16 -10.63
C LEU A 284 -7.34 -32.95 -11.93
N LYS A 285 -6.87 -34.20 -11.77
CA LYS A 285 -7.11 -35.26 -12.75
C LYS A 285 -8.16 -36.21 -12.18
N VAL A 286 -9.44 -35.90 -12.40
CA VAL A 286 -10.51 -36.89 -12.31
C VAL A 286 -11.47 -36.72 -13.51
N ALA A 287 -11.82 -37.88 -14.05
CA ALA A 287 -12.40 -38.20 -15.35
C ALA A 287 -13.76 -37.57 -15.68
N PRO A 288 -14.15 -37.52 -16.97
CA PRO A 288 -15.45 -37.02 -17.40
C PRO A 288 -16.52 -38.07 -17.13
N ASN A 289 -17.64 -37.66 -16.54
CA ASN A 289 -19.00 -37.93 -17.04
C ASN A 289 -20.06 -37.51 -16.00
N GLY A 290 -21.21 -37.14 -16.56
CA GLY A 290 -22.31 -36.42 -15.93
C GLY A 290 -22.81 -36.95 -14.59
N LEU A 291 -23.10 -36.01 -13.68
CA LEU A 291 -24.42 -35.81 -13.07
C LEU A 291 -24.35 -34.54 -12.21
N ILE A 292 -24.52 -33.35 -12.80
CA ILE A 292 -24.58 -32.09 -12.06
C ILE A 292 -25.93 -31.45 -12.38
N LYS A 293 -26.89 -31.53 -11.45
CA LYS A 293 -28.09 -30.70 -11.54
C LYS A 293 -28.80 -30.31 -10.24
N GLU A 294 -28.42 -30.83 -9.06
CA GLU A 294 -29.21 -30.53 -7.83
C GLU A 294 -28.41 -30.18 -6.55
N ILE A 295 -27.11 -29.84 -6.63
CA ILE A 295 -26.37 -29.33 -5.45
C ILE A 295 -25.60 -28.06 -5.83
N PHE A 296 -26.30 -26.99 -6.17
CA PHE A 296 -25.66 -25.73 -6.58
C PHE A 296 -26.07 -24.48 -5.79
N LEU A 297 -26.82 -24.60 -4.69
CA LEU A 297 -27.22 -23.41 -3.91
C LEU A 297 -27.18 -23.53 -2.37
N SER A 298 -26.78 -24.65 -1.75
CA SER A 298 -26.91 -24.78 -0.28
C SER A 298 -25.77 -25.46 0.50
N VAL A 299 -24.61 -25.82 -0.07
CA VAL A 299 -23.56 -26.55 0.70
C VAL A 299 -22.10 -26.05 0.54
N PHE A 300 -21.81 -25.10 -0.35
CA PHE A 300 -20.39 -24.81 -0.68
C PHE A 300 -19.58 -24.02 0.36
N VAL A 301 -20.20 -23.38 1.36
CA VAL A 301 -19.46 -22.80 2.51
C VAL A 301 -19.23 -23.85 3.62
N GLY A 302 -20.19 -24.76 3.83
CA GLY A 302 -20.11 -25.77 4.91
C GLY A 302 -19.12 -26.89 4.63
N TYR A 303 -19.01 -27.38 3.39
CA TYR A 303 -18.12 -28.49 3.05
C TYR A 303 -16.63 -28.08 2.99
N PHE A 304 -16.34 -26.84 2.57
CA PHE A 304 -14.98 -26.29 2.58
C PHE A 304 -14.49 -25.98 4.01
N ALA A 305 -15.37 -25.45 4.88
CA ALA A 305 -15.04 -25.24 6.29
C ALA A 305 -14.81 -26.57 7.04
N LEU A 306 -15.61 -27.60 6.76
CA LEU A 306 -15.50 -28.92 7.40
C LEU A 306 -14.23 -29.68 6.95
N THR A 307 -13.84 -29.57 5.68
CA THR A 307 -12.61 -30.21 5.16
C THR A 307 -11.34 -29.53 5.67
N GLN A 308 -11.38 -28.22 5.94
CA GLN A 308 -10.26 -27.52 6.59
C GLN A 308 -10.14 -27.85 8.08
N LEU A 309 -11.27 -27.89 8.82
CA LEU A 309 -11.31 -28.33 10.22
C LEU A 309 -10.80 -29.78 10.41
N LEU A 310 -11.12 -30.68 9.48
CA LEU A 310 -10.65 -32.06 9.51
C LEU A 310 -9.16 -32.20 9.16
N LYS A 311 -8.61 -31.34 8.31
CA LYS A 311 -7.17 -31.34 7.99
C LYS A 311 -6.30 -30.81 9.13
N SER A 312 -6.74 -29.76 9.83
CA SER A 312 -6.06 -29.22 11.01
C SER A 312 -6.06 -30.19 12.20
N ALA A 313 -7.03 -31.11 12.27
CA ALA A 313 -7.08 -32.14 13.32
C ALA A 313 -6.25 -33.39 12.98
N LEU A 314 -5.97 -33.68 11.70
CA LEU A 314 -5.30 -34.90 11.24
C LEU A 314 -3.82 -34.71 10.90
N PHE A 315 -3.39 -33.49 10.54
CA PHE A 315 -2.00 -33.18 10.21
C PHE A 315 -1.55 -32.02 11.09
N GLY A 316 -0.72 -32.33 12.10
CA GLY A 316 -0.19 -31.37 13.06
C GLY A 316 0.49 -30.16 12.40
N ALA A 317 0.61 -29.09 13.19
CA ALA A 317 1.13 -27.78 12.80
C ALA A 317 2.31 -27.86 11.81
N VAL A 318 2.12 -27.30 10.62
CA VAL A 318 3.19 -27.07 9.66
C VAL A 318 4.11 -26.00 10.25
N SER A 319 5.37 -26.36 10.49
CA SER A 319 6.34 -25.43 11.06
C SER A 319 6.74 -24.37 10.02
N GLY A 320 7.03 -23.14 10.46
CA GLY A 320 7.44 -22.04 9.58
C GLY A 320 8.68 -22.31 8.70
N ASN A 321 9.44 -23.37 8.98
CA ASN A 321 10.56 -23.80 8.14
C ASN A 321 10.12 -24.47 6.82
N ASP A 322 8.94 -25.08 6.76
CA ASP A 322 8.45 -25.77 5.56
C ASP A 322 7.89 -24.80 4.52
N LEU A 323 7.29 -23.69 4.96
CA LEU A 323 6.85 -22.59 4.09
C LEU A 323 8.04 -21.86 3.44
N LEU A 324 9.14 -21.70 4.19
CA LEU A 324 10.41 -21.19 3.68
C LEU A 324 10.95 -22.07 2.54
N LEU A 325 10.93 -23.39 2.70
CA LEU A 325 11.43 -24.33 1.68
C LEU A 325 10.60 -24.33 0.39
N GLU A 326 9.29 -24.09 0.47
CA GLU A 326 8.43 -24.01 -0.73
C GLU A 326 8.58 -22.70 -1.51
N GLU A 327 8.75 -21.56 -0.82
CA GLU A 327 9.06 -20.28 -1.48
C GLU A 327 10.47 -20.32 -2.12
N ILE A 328 11.42 -21.01 -1.47
CA ILE A 328 12.76 -21.31 -2.00
C ILE A 328 12.67 -22.10 -3.31
N GLN A 329 11.83 -23.13 -3.38
CA GLN A 329 11.68 -23.94 -4.59
C GLN A 329 10.92 -23.22 -5.72
N ALA A 330 9.94 -22.36 -5.39
CA ALA A 330 9.24 -21.54 -6.38
C ALA A 330 10.16 -20.47 -6.99
N SER A 331 11.00 -19.82 -6.17
CA SER A 331 12.05 -18.89 -6.62
C SER A 331 13.09 -19.57 -7.53
N GLU A 332 13.51 -20.80 -7.19
CA GLU A 332 14.43 -21.59 -8.02
C GLU A 332 13.83 -22.00 -9.38
N ARG A 333 12.51 -22.27 -9.45
CA ARG A 333 11.82 -22.60 -10.70
C ARG A 333 11.65 -21.39 -11.61
N VAL A 334 11.38 -20.20 -11.07
CA VAL A 334 11.29 -18.94 -11.84
C VAL A 334 12.68 -18.44 -12.28
N GLY A 335 13.75 -18.84 -11.57
CA GLY A 335 15.14 -18.53 -11.91
C GLY A 335 15.69 -19.19 -13.18
N LYS A 336 14.94 -20.12 -13.82
CA LYS A 336 15.34 -20.66 -15.12
C LYS A 336 14.89 -19.72 -16.25
N GLN A 337 15.89 -19.04 -16.80
CA GLN A 337 15.90 -18.36 -18.11
C GLN A 337 15.61 -16.84 -18.08
N PHE A 338 16.47 -16.08 -17.40
CA PHE A 338 16.73 -14.66 -17.71
C PHE A 338 18.17 -14.53 -18.21
N SER A 339 18.37 -14.07 -19.45
CA SER A 339 19.71 -13.82 -19.99
C SER A 339 20.06 -12.35 -19.81
N LEU A 340 21.17 -12.06 -19.13
CA LEU A 340 21.70 -10.69 -19.04
C LEU A 340 22.02 -10.09 -20.42
N LEU A 341 22.16 -10.94 -21.45
CA LEU A 341 22.38 -10.53 -22.84
C LEU A 341 21.14 -9.86 -23.46
N ASP A 342 19.96 -10.01 -22.86
CA ASP A 342 18.73 -9.41 -23.36
C ASP A 342 18.60 -7.92 -22.98
N ILE A 343 19.46 -7.42 -22.08
CA ILE A 343 19.53 -6.00 -21.71
C ILE A 343 20.71 -5.34 -22.45
N PRO A 344 20.48 -4.27 -23.26
CA PRO A 344 21.56 -3.52 -23.89
C PRO A 344 22.64 -3.11 -22.90
N LEU A 345 23.91 -3.15 -23.33
CA LEU A 345 25.05 -2.82 -22.46
C LEU A 345 24.94 -1.42 -21.85
N GLN A 346 24.51 -0.44 -22.64
CA GLN A 346 24.33 0.93 -22.14
C GLN A 346 23.27 1.01 -21.04
N ASP A 347 22.16 0.28 -21.17
CA ASP A 347 21.11 0.27 -20.13
C ASP A 347 21.63 -0.34 -18.84
N ARG A 348 22.42 -1.43 -18.94
CA ARG A 348 23.09 -2.05 -17.78
C ARG A 348 24.07 -1.09 -17.10
N VAL A 349 24.81 -0.31 -17.87
CA VAL A 349 25.72 0.74 -17.36
C VAL A 349 24.92 1.85 -16.68
N ASN A 350 23.87 2.35 -17.32
CA ASN A 350 22.99 3.38 -16.75
C ASN A 350 22.36 2.95 -15.42
N MET A 351 21.99 1.67 -15.26
CA MET A 351 21.45 1.13 -13.99
C MET A 351 22.46 1.28 -12.84
N VAL A 352 23.70 0.83 -13.04
CA VAL A 352 24.74 0.89 -12.01
C VAL A 352 25.20 2.33 -11.79
N ALA A 353 25.44 3.08 -12.86
CA ALA A 353 25.85 4.48 -12.81
C ALA A 353 24.82 5.33 -12.04
N GLY A 354 23.53 5.15 -12.35
CA GLY A 354 22.43 5.85 -11.67
C GLY A 354 22.42 5.60 -10.17
N VAL A 355 22.57 4.34 -9.75
CA VAL A 355 22.65 3.99 -8.32
C VAL A 355 23.88 4.61 -7.65
N MET A 356 25.06 4.43 -8.25
CA MET A 356 26.34 4.89 -7.68
C MET A 356 26.42 6.41 -7.58
N ASN A 357 25.92 7.12 -8.59
CA ASN A 357 25.85 8.58 -8.60
C ASN A 357 24.92 9.10 -7.52
N ASN A 358 23.71 8.54 -7.43
CA ASN A 358 22.69 8.97 -6.47
C ASN A 358 23.20 8.87 -5.02
N ILE A 359 23.78 7.72 -4.64
CA ILE A 359 24.31 7.52 -3.29
C ILE A 359 25.68 8.18 -3.05
N GLY A 360 26.30 8.74 -4.10
CA GLY A 360 27.63 9.35 -4.04
C GLY A 360 28.79 8.36 -3.90
N LEU A 361 28.62 7.08 -4.25
CA LEU A 361 29.66 6.05 -4.18
C LEU A 361 30.40 5.93 -5.51
N ARG A 362 31.41 6.77 -5.72
CA ARG A 362 32.25 6.76 -6.94
C ARG A 362 33.63 6.15 -6.75
N SER A 363 34.05 5.99 -5.50
CA SER A 363 35.38 5.50 -5.09
C SER A 363 35.32 4.87 -3.70
N ASN A 364 36.43 4.29 -3.23
CA ASN A 364 36.52 3.62 -1.92
C ASN A 364 35.52 2.47 -1.76
N PHE A 365 35.44 1.64 -2.80
CA PHE A 365 34.63 0.42 -2.79
C PHE A 365 35.24 -0.62 -1.86
N ALA A 366 34.39 -1.27 -1.06
CA ALA A 366 34.79 -2.39 -0.23
C ALA A 366 35.08 -3.65 -1.08
N PRO A 367 35.80 -4.65 -0.55
CA PRO A 367 35.99 -5.94 -1.23
C PRO A 367 34.67 -6.67 -1.50
N VAL A 368 33.71 -6.56 -0.58
CA VAL A 368 32.36 -7.13 -0.74
C VAL A 368 31.30 -6.05 -0.59
N ILE A 369 30.36 -6.00 -1.53
CA ILE A 369 29.22 -5.10 -1.51
C ILE A 369 27.93 -5.91 -1.55
N TYR A 370 27.15 -5.85 -0.48
CA TYR A 370 25.88 -6.55 -0.39
C TYR A 370 24.76 -5.73 -1.02
N VAL A 371 23.94 -6.34 -1.87
CA VAL A 371 22.72 -5.73 -2.44
C VAL A 371 21.54 -6.39 -1.74
N VAL A 372 20.99 -5.69 -0.74
CA VAL A 372 20.02 -6.22 0.21
C VAL A 372 18.62 -5.80 -0.20
N GLY A 373 17.96 -6.63 -1.00
CA GLY A 373 16.52 -6.55 -1.21
C GLY A 373 15.77 -7.07 0.02
N HIS A 374 14.45 -6.89 0.06
CA HIS A 374 13.64 -7.45 1.14
C HIS A 374 12.40 -8.18 0.66
N THR A 375 11.87 -9.01 1.56
CA THR A 375 10.58 -9.67 1.47
C THR A 375 9.92 -9.59 2.85
N SER A 376 8.66 -10.01 2.95
CA SER A 376 7.96 -10.15 4.22
C SER A 376 7.18 -11.45 4.22
N SER A 377 7.68 -12.47 4.91
CA SER A 377 6.97 -13.74 5.04
C SER A 377 5.85 -13.56 6.06
N ASN A 378 4.61 -13.32 5.62
CA ASN A 378 3.46 -13.13 6.51
C ASN A 378 2.39 -14.20 6.28
N ILE A 379 1.73 -14.60 7.37
CA ILE A 379 0.62 -15.56 7.36
C ILE A 379 -0.69 -14.91 6.83
N LEU A 380 -0.74 -13.58 6.81
CA LEU A 380 -1.86 -12.81 6.27
C LEU A 380 -1.80 -12.66 4.75
N ASP A 381 -2.01 -13.78 4.09
CA ASP A 381 -1.95 -13.92 2.63
C ASP A 381 -2.73 -12.84 1.84
N PRO A 382 -3.91 -12.34 2.29
CA PRO A 382 -4.62 -11.29 1.54
C PRO A 382 -3.91 -9.93 1.49
N PHE A 383 -3.11 -9.59 2.51
CA PHE A 383 -2.43 -8.30 2.62
C PHE A 383 -0.93 -8.39 2.27
N ARG A 384 -0.50 -9.50 1.68
CA ARG A 384 0.90 -9.74 1.32
C ARG A 384 1.48 -8.63 0.43
N GLY A 385 0.68 -8.10 -0.50
CA GLY A 385 1.09 -7.00 -1.36
C GLY A 385 1.41 -5.72 -0.59
N ALA A 386 0.58 -5.35 0.38
CA ALA A 386 0.76 -4.15 1.21
C ALA A 386 1.96 -4.26 2.17
N LEU A 387 2.29 -5.47 2.61
CA LEU A 387 3.43 -5.74 3.49
C LEU A 387 4.72 -6.08 2.72
N GLY A 388 4.64 -6.25 1.40
CA GLY A 388 5.78 -6.49 0.53
C GLY A 388 6.62 -5.24 0.27
N CYS A 389 7.52 -5.30 -0.70
CA CYS A 389 8.28 -4.12 -1.12
C CYS A 389 7.42 -3.25 -2.05
N GLY A 390 7.10 -2.03 -1.62
CA GLY A 390 6.36 -1.07 -2.46
C GLY A 390 7.09 -0.77 -3.78
N ALA A 391 8.41 -0.64 -3.75
CA ALA A 391 9.23 -0.44 -4.96
C ALA A 391 9.35 -1.67 -5.88
N CYS A 392 8.89 -2.84 -5.42
CA CYS A 392 8.79 -4.05 -6.24
C CYS A 392 7.33 -4.48 -6.44
N ASN A 393 6.38 -3.55 -6.35
CA ASN A 393 4.94 -3.79 -6.54
C ASN A 393 4.40 -4.89 -5.59
N GLY A 394 4.78 -4.82 -4.31
CA GLY A 394 4.38 -5.76 -3.27
C GLY A 394 5.04 -7.14 -3.36
N ARG A 395 6.07 -7.30 -4.20
CA ARG A 395 6.82 -8.56 -4.37
C ARG A 395 8.14 -8.54 -3.60
N SER A 396 8.76 -9.72 -3.50
CA SER A 396 10.14 -9.85 -3.03
C SER A 396 11.11 -9.10 -3.94
N GLY A 397 12.06 -8.39 -3.33
CA GLY A 397 13.17 -7.71 -4.01
C GLY A 397 14.27 -8.65 -4.53
N GLU A 398 14.11 -9.98 -4.39
CA GLU A 398 15.13 -10.99 -4.72
C GLU A 398 15.64 -10.87 -6.13
N ARG A 399 14.71 -10.79 -7.07
CA ARG A 399 15.07 -10.73 -8.49
C ARG A 399 15.86 -9.46 -8.80
N ASN A 400 15.44 -8.32 -8.26
CA ASN A 400 16.08 -7.03 -8.51
C ASN A 400 17.49 -6.97 -7.90
N ALA A 401 17.63 -7.39 -6.65
CA ALA A 401 18.93 -7.47 -5.97
C ALA A 401 19.90 -8.40 -6.73
N ARG A 402 19.43 -9.57 -7.17
CA ARG A 402 20.23 -10.55 -7.93
C ARG A 402 20.62 -10.04 -9.32
N ILE A 403 19.72 -9.37 -10.04
CA ILE A 403 20.01 -8.78 -11.36
C ILE A 403 21.05 -7.67 -11.19
N PHE A 404 20.84 -6.73 -10.26
CA PHE A 404 21.77 -5.63 -10.03
C PHE A 404 23.16 -6.12 -9.64
N ALA A 405 23.27 -7.06 -8.70
CA ALA A 405 24.56 -7.62 -8.29
C ALA A 405 25.30 -8.30 -9.45
N ARG A 406 24.57 -8.98 -10.35
CA ARG A 406 25.18 -9.58 -11.54
C ARG A 406 25.66 -8.54 -12.55
N ILE A 407 24.87 -7.50 -12.81
CA ILE A 407 25.25 -6.42 -13.72
C ILE A 407 26.45 -5.65 -13.17
N ALA A 408 26.48 -5.34 -11.87
CA ALA A 408 27.58 -4.64 -11.22
C ALA A 408 28.88 -5.47 -11.16
N ASN A 409 28.80 -6.80 -11.34
CA ASN A 409 29.96 -7.69 -11.47
C ASN A 409 30.42 -7.92 -12.92
N ASP A 410 29.67 -7.42 -13.92
CA ASP A 410 30.01 -7.59 -15.33
C ASP A 410 31.22 -6.72 -15.72
N HIS A 411 32.23 -7.35 -16.34
CA HIS A 411 33.47 -6.69 -16.73
C HIS A 411 33.26 -5.58 -17.78
N GLU A 412 32.38 -5.79 -18.76
CA GLU A 412 32.13 -4.80 -19.81
C GLU A 412 31.38 -3.59 -19.26
N VAL A 413 30.47 -3.81 -18.29
CA VAL A 413 29.79 -2.73 -17.56
C VAL A 413 30.81 -1.91 -16.77
N ARG A 414 31.69 -2.57 -16.01
CA ARG A 414 32.73 -1.88 -15.21
C ARG A 414 33.69 -1.07 -16.08
N LYS A 415 34.05 -1.58 -17.25
CA LYS A 415 34.93 -0.87 -18.20
C LYS A 415 34.31 0.44 -18.70
N GLN A 416 33.00 0.46 -18.95
CA GLN A 416 32.30 1.68 -19.33
C GLN A 416 32.11 2.63 -18.13
N LEU A 417 31.78 2.10 -16.95
CA LEU A 417 31.66 2.90 -15.72
C LEU A 417 32.95 3.65 -15.37
N GLU A 418 34.12 3.06 -15.63
CA GLU A 418 35.41 3.74 -15.41
C GLU A 418 35.56 4.98 -16.30
N GLN A 419 35.00 4.96 -17.52
CA GLN A 419 34.97 6.13 -18.42
C GLN A 419 34.04 7.24 -17.90
N GLU A 420 33.02 6.87 -17.13
CA GLU A 420 32.11 7.80 -16.42
C GLU A 420 32.63 8.23 -15.04
N GLY A 421 33.86 7.85 -14.68
CA GLY A 421 34.51 8.22 -13.42
C GLY A 421 34.08 7.39 -12.21
N ILE A 422 33.42 6.25 -12.41
CA ILE A 422 33.02 5.31 -11.36
C ILE A 422 33.97 4.09 -11.41
N ARG A 423 34.98 4.08 -10.54
CA ARG A 423 36.04 3.07 -10.58
C ARG A 423 35.84 1.95 -9.56
N ILE A 424 35.18 0.89 -9.98
CA ILE A 424 34.97 -0.33 -9.16
C ILE A 424 36.20 -1.25 -9.29
N PRO A 425 36.97 -1.51 -8.22
CA PRO A 425 38.12 -2.40 -8.25
C PRO A 425 37.76 -3.82 -8.74
N SER A 426 38.69 -4.48 -9.43
CA SER A 426 38.49 -5.88 -9.87
C SER A 426 38.32 -6.86 -8.71
N ALA A 427 38.90 -6.55 -7.55
CA ALA A 427 38.74 -7.33 -6.32
C ALA A 427 37.35 -7.20 -5.68
N THR A 428 36.61 -6.12 -5.98
CA THR A 428 35.27 -5.88 -5.43
C THR A 428 34.24 -6.82 -6.07
N GLN A 429 33.46 -7.53 -5.26
CA GLN A 429 32.33 -8.34 -5.71
C GLN A 429 31.02 -7.92 -5.05
N PHE A 430 29.97 -7.79 -5.86
CA PHE A 430 28.62 -7.56 -5.40
C PHE A 430 27.92 -8.90 -5.11
N LEU A 431 27.26 -9.02 -3.96
CA LEU A 431 26.51 -10.20 -3.57
C LEU A 431 25.07 -9.83 -3.23
N ALA A 432 24.10 -10.53 -3.82
CA ALA A 432 22.69 -10.29 -3.51
C ALA A 432 22.30 -10.95 -2.18
N VAL A 433 21.48 -10.26 -1.40
CA VAL A 433 20.96 -10.69 -0.11
C VAL A 433 19.48 -10.38 -0.05
N ILE A 434 18.73 -11.24 0.63
CA ILE A 434 17.32 -11.01 0.92
C ILE A 434 17.06 -10.98 2.40
N HIS A 435 16.60 -9.83 2.87
CA HIS A 435 16.14 -9.60 4.23
C HIS A 435 14.64 -9.90 4.32
N ASP A 436 14.26 -10.84 5.17
CA ASP A 436 12.88 -11.01 5.58
C ASP A 436 12.57 -10.06 6.74
N THR A 437 11.77 -9.04 6.46
CA THR A 437 11.43 -8.00 7.44
C THR A 437 10.46 -8.49 8.52
N ASN A 438 9.78 -9.63 8.32
CA ASN A 438 8.93 -10.22 9.35
C ASN A 438 9.77 -11.07 10.30
N LEU A 439 10.58 -11.97 9.74
CA LEU A 439 11.36 -12.93 10.52
C LEU A 439 12.67 -12.38 11.05
N GLN A 440 13.09 -11.19 10.60
CA GLN A 440 14.43 -10.62 10.83
C GLN A 440 15.54 -11.61 10.49
N LYS A 441 15.47 -12.19 9.29
CA LYS A 441 16.45 -13.16 8.77
C LYS A 441 16.98 -12.69 7.43
N VAL A 442 18.19 -13.14 7.09
CA VAL A 442 18.76 -12.91 5.76
C VAL A 442 19.11 -14.21 5.06
N ARG A 443 18.99 -14.19 3.72
CA ARG A 443 19.52 -15.23 2.83
C ARG A 443 20.47 -14.60 1.83
N PHE A 444 21.69 -15.11 1.77
CA PHE A 444 22.69 -14.72 0.77
C PHE A 444 22.50 -15.54 -0.51
N ILE A 445 22.75 -14.94 -1.66
CA ILE A 445 22.41 -15.52 -2.97
C ILE A 445 23.65 -15.56 -3.86
N ASP A 446 23.86 -16.69 -4.53
CA ASP A 446 24.99 -16.93 -5.44
C ASP A 446 26.37 -16.86 -4.73
N GLU A 447 26.45 -17.16 -3.42
CA GLU A 447 27.69 -17.11 -2.58
C GLU A 447 28.89 -17.85 -3.19
N ARG A 448 28.63 -18.98 -3.87
CA ARG A 448 29.66 -19.80 -4.53
C ARG A 448 30.42 -19.07 -5.65
N LYS A 449 29.98 -17.87 -6.05
CA LYS A 449 30.65 -17.03 -7.05
C LYS A 449 31.69 -16.08 -6.45
N LEU A 450 31.78 -15.97 -5.13
CA LEU A 450 32.83 -15.19 -4.47
C LEU A 450 34.21 -15.81 -4.73
N ASN A 451 35.22 -14.96 -4.88
CA ASN A 451 36.61 -15.39 -4.91
C ASN A 451 37.07 -15.79 -3.49
N ALA A 452 38.17 -16.53 -3.38
CA ALA A 452 38.61 -17.09 -2.10
C ALA A 452 38.79 -16.04 -0.98
N ALA A 453 39.31 -14.86 -1.31
CA ALA A 453 39.50 -13.78 -0.33
C ALA A 453 38.15 -13.23 0.17
N ASN A 454 37.22 -12.97 -0.75
CA ASN A 454 35.89 -12.47 -0.43
C ASN A 454 35.01 -13.53 0.24
N THR A 455 35.20 -14.82 -0.01
CA THR A 455 34.53 -15.91 0.72
C THR A 455 34.90 -15.85 2.19
N TYR A 456 36.19 -15.72 2.51
CA TYR A 456 36.64 -15.61 3.91
C TYR A 456 36.06 -14.37 4.60
N SER A 457 36.14 -13.19 3.95
CA SER A 457 35.51 -11.98 4.49
C SER A 457 33.99 -12.14 4.66
N HIS A 458 33.33 -12.78 3.70
CA HIS A 458 31.89 -13.01 3.77
C HIS A 458 31.47 -13.88 4.96
N GLU A 459 32.19 -14.96 5.25
CA GLU A 459 31.93 -15.81 6.41
C GLU A 459 31.97 -15.01 7.73
N LEU A 460 32.87 -14.04 7.84
CA LEU A 460 32.92 -13.12 8.98
C LEU A 460 31.72 -12.16 8.99
N HIS A 461 31.38 -11.58 7.83
CA HIS A 461 30.25 -10.67 7.71
C HIS A 461 28.90 -11.34 8.02
N VAL A 462 28.73 -12.64 7.74
CA VAL A 462 27.51 -13.39 8.11
C VAL A 462 27.23 -13.29 9.61
N ASN A 463 28.27 -13.39 10.45
CA ASN A 463 28.12 -13.26 11.90
C ASN A 463 27.69 -11.83 12.28
N THR A 464 28.28 -10.81 11.64
CA THR A 464 27.88 -9.40 11.82
C THR A 464 26.42 -9.17 11.46
N PHE A 465 25.96 -9.71 10.32
CA PHE A 465 24.57 -9.60 9.88
C PHE A 465 23.61 -10.27 10.88
N ASN A 466 23.92 -11.48 11.33
CA ASN A 466 23.08 -12.22 12.28
C ASN A 466 23.00 -11.53 13.64
N GLU A 467 24.12 -11.01 14.16
CA GLU A 467 24.15 -10.24 15.41
C GLU A 467 23.29 -8.97 15.31
N ALA A 468 23.42 -8.22 14.21
CA ALA A 468 22.61 -7.03 13.97
C ALA A 468 21.10 -7.35 13.89
N LEU A 469 20.71 -8.42 13.18
CA LEU A 469 19.31 -8.85 13.09
C LEU A 469 18.74 -9.30 14.43
N ASN A 470 19.54 -10.00 15.25
CA ASN A 470 19.14 -10.38 16.61
C ASN A 470 18.84 -9.14 17.46
N ARG A 471 19.65 -8.09 17.35
CA ARG A 471 19.41 -6.82 18.05
C ARG A 471 18.13 -6.13 17.57
N VAL A 472 17.90 -6.08 16.25
CA VAL A 472 16.65 -5.54 15.68
C VAL A 472 15.43 -6.27 16.24
N ALA A 473 15.44 -7.60 16.22
CA ALA A 473 14.31 -8.41 16.70
C ALA A 473 14.01 -8.16 18.19
N VAL A 474 15.04 -7.91 19.02
CA VAL A 474 14.87 -7.54 20.43
C VAL A 474 14.28 -6.14 20.56
N THR A 475 14.83 -5.15 19.84
CA THR A 475 14.36 -3.75 19.88
C THR A 475 12.91 -3.62 19.40
N GLU A 476 12.53 -4.30 18.32
CA GLU A 476 11.14 -4.32 17.82
C GLU A 476 10.17 -4.89 18.84
N LYS A 477 10.52 -6.02 19.46
CA LYS A 477 9.71 -6.63 20.53
C LYS A 477 9.56 -5.69 21.73
N MET A 478 10.62 -4.98 22.12
CA MET A 478 10.56 -3.98 23.19
C MET A 478 9.70 -2.78 22.81
N PHE A 479 9.81 -2.29 21.57
CA PHE A 479 9.01 -1.19 21.05
C PHE A 479 7.52 -1.55 21.08
N ILE A 480 7.15 -2.73 20.56
CA ILE A 480 5.76 -3.23 20.58
C ILE A 480 5.22 -3.34 22.01
N LYS A 481 6.01 -3.86 22.95
CA LYS A 481 5.60 -4.01 24.36
C LYS A 481 5.34 -2.69 25.06
N ASN A 482 6.10 -1.65 24.71
CA ASN A 482 6.07 -0.36 25.41
C ASN A 482 5.19 0.70 24.72
N LYS A 483 4.67 0.43 23.52
CA LYS A 483 3.87 1.40 22.77
C LYS A 483 2.38 1.34 23.16
N PRO A 484 1.71 2.48 23.39
CA PRO A 484 0.27 2.50 23.56
C PRO A 484 -0.43 2.04 22.26
N VAL A 485 -1.48 1.23 22.40
CA VAL A 485 -2.35 0.83 21.30
C VAL A 485 -3.35 1.98 21.07
N TYR A 486 -3.41 2.51 19.85
CA TYR A 486 -4.33 3.60 19.51
C TYR A 486 -5.67 3.04 19.01
N GLY A 487 -6.78 3.66 19.45
CA GLY A 487 -8.12 3.34 18.94
C GLY A 487 -8.89 2.25 19.68
N ASP A 488 -8.42 1.77 20.83
CA ASP A 488 -9.11 0.73 21.61
C ASP A 488 -9.13 1.09 23.10
N GLN A 489 -10.24 1.65 23.59
CA GLN A 489 -10.43 1.97 25.01
C GLN A 489 -10.83 0.73 25.84
N ASP A 490 -11.22 -0.38 25.19
CA ASP A 490 -11.85 -1.54 25.85
C ASP A 490 -10.99 -2.82 25.85
N MET A 491 -9.93 -2.91 25.05
CA MET A 491 -8.93 -3.96 25.24
C MET A 491 -7.94 -3.55 26.34
N LYS A 492 -8.08 -4.15 27.53
CA LYS A 492 -6.95 -4.28 28.47
C LYS A 492 -5.72 -4.67 27.66
N SER A 493 -4.61 -3.94 27.83
CA SER A 493 -3.33 -4.24 27.17
C SER A 493 -3.18 -5.75 27.09
N PRO A 494 -3.15 -6.35 25.88
CA PRO A 494 -3.15 -7.79 25.75
C PRO A 494 -2.07 -8.34 26.66
N GLN A 495 -2.45 -9.16 27.65
CA GLN A 495 -1.46 -9.98 28.32
C GLN A 495 -0.87 -10.83 27.21
N ILE A 496 0.39 -10.56 26.87
CA ILE A 496 1.13 -11.28 25.84
C ILE A 496 1.29 -12.71 26.36
N THR A 497 0.27 -13.53 26.16
CA THR A 497 0.28 -14.97 26.39
C THR A 497 1.02 -15.59 25.21
N GLY A 498 1.97 -16.48 25.50
CA GLY A 498 3.08 -16.87 24.62
C GLY A 498 2.77 -17.63 23.32
N GLU A 499 1.62 -17.42 22.69
CA GLU A 499 1.29 -17.95 21.34
C GLU A 499 1.47 -16.91 20.21
N GLU A 500 1.90 -15.68 20.53
CA GLU A 500 1.97 -14.57 19.57
C GLU A 500 3.40 -14.37 18.98
N GLU A 501 3.86 -15.33 18.18
CA GLU A 501 5.13 -15.24 17.43
C GLU A 501 5.03 -14.39 16.14
N ASP A 502 3.88 -13.79 15.85
CA ASP A 502 3.49 -13.30 14.51
C ASP A 502 3.50 -11.77 14.37
N TYR A 503 4.27 -11.08 15.22
CA TYR A 503 4.26 -9.62 15.30
C TYR A 503 5.33 -8.94 14.44
N ASN A 504 4.93 -8.50 13.26
CA ASN A 504 5.64 -7.46 12.51
C ASN A 504 4.81 -6.18 12.47
N LEU A 505 5.48 -5.06 12.71
CA LEU A 505 4.89 -3.72 12.64
C LEU A 505 4.45 -3.35 11.22
N GLY A 506 4.93 -4.05 10.18
CA GLY A 506 4.83 -3.56 8.81
C GLY A 506 5.41 -2.14 8.75
N HIS A 507 4.67 -1.22 8.14
CA HIS A 507 5.01 0.21 8.15
C HIS A 507 4.28 1.01 9.24
N ALA A 508 3.69 0.35 10.26
CA ALA A 508 2.84 1.02 11.24
C ALA A 508 3.57 2.12 12.01
N SER A 509 4.87 2.06 12.20
CA SER A 509 5.58 3.11 12.93
C SER A 509 6.08 4.28 12.08
N ASN A 510 5.89 4.22 10.75
CA ASN A 510 6.40 5.18 9.77
C ASN A 510 5.79 6.58 9.92
N TYR A 511 6.62 7.61 9.95
CA TYR A 511 6.16 9.01 9.85
C TYR A 511 7.15 9.96 9.18
N MET A 512 8.32 9.46 8.77
CA MET A 512 9.37 10.31 8.22
C MET A 512 10.04 9.65 7.01
N TRP A 513 10.47 10.47 6.06
CA TRP A 513 11.33 10.04 4.97
C TRP A 513 12.54 10.96 4.91
N ILE A 514 13.71 10.40 5.15
CA ILE A 514 14.97 11.13 5.16
C ILE A 514 15.72 10.86 3.86
N ILE A 515 16.03 11.92 3.14
CA ILE A 515 16.77 11.93 1.88
C ILE A 515 18.03 12.76 2.10
N GLY A 516 19.18 12.10 2.16
CA GLY A 516 20.44 12.82 2.36
C GLY A 516 21.63 11.91 2.44
N SER A 517 22.78 12.50 2.74
CA SER A 517 24.01 11.74 2.82
C SER A 517 23.93 10.73 3.97
N LYS A 518 24.70 9.65 3.89
CA LYS A 518 24.78 8.67 4.99
C LYS A 518 25.24 9.28 6.33
N TYR A 519 25.81 10.48 6.29
CA TYR A 519 26.26 11.24 7.47
C TYR A 519 25.16 12.13 8.07
N LEU A 520 23.97 12.17 7.46
CA LEU A 520 22.85 12.96 7.97
C LEU A 520 22.32 12.39 9.29
N VAL A 521 22.25 11.06 9.39
CA VAL A 521 21.65 10.36 10.55
C VAL A 521 22.56 9.23 11.04
N PRO A 522 23.82 9.53 11.41
CA PRO A 522 24.74 8.47 11.77
C PRO A 522 24.35 7.95 13.16
N GLY A 523 24.26 6.62 13.32
CA GLY A 523 24.09 5.94 14.62
C GLY A 523 22.87 6.30 15.46
N VAL A 524 21.92 7.08 14.95
CA VAL A 524 20.65 7.35 15.62
C VAL A 524 19.68 6.21 15.32
N SER A 525 19.20 5.53 16.37
CA SER A 525 18.00 4.69 16.24
C SER A 525 16.83 5.60 15.89
N LEU A 526 16.22 5.35 14.74
CA LEU A 526 14.95 5.96 14.34
C LEU A 526 13.77 5.04 14.64
N ASP A 527 13.97 4.00 15.46
CA ASP A 527 12.96 3.06 15.97
C ASP A 527 12.03 2.44 14.90
N ASN A 528 12.56 2.12 13.71
CA ASN A 528 11.77 1.68 12.52
C ASN A 528 10.71 2.69 12.04
N ARG A 529 10.97 3.98 12.15
CA ARG A 529 9.95 5.01 11.89
C ARG A 529 10.22 5.88 10.67
N ALA A 530 11.32 5.61 9.97
CA ALA A 530 11.75 6.45 8.87
C ALA A 530 12.23 5.65 7.66
N PHE A 531 11.70 5.99 6.49
CA PHE A 531 12.33 5.63 5.24
C PHE A 531 13.68 6.35 5.12
N LEU A 532 14.70 5.65 4.64
CA LEU A 532 16.06 6.18 4.54
C LEU A 532 16.60 6.05 3.11
N SER A 533 16.65 7.16 2.39
CA SER A 533 17.26 7.25 1.05
C SER A 533 18.61 7.94 1.12
N SER A 534 19.65 7.23 0.71
CA SER A 534 21.00 7.79 0.58
C SER A 534 21.10 8.61 -0.69
N TYR A 535 21.50 9.87 -0.53
CA TYR A 535 21.55 10.86 -1.58
C TYR A 535 22.73 11.83 -1.34
N SER A 536 23.39 12.30 -2.39
CA SER A 536 24.51 13.24 -2.27
C SER A 536 24.30 14.53 -3.06
N SER A 537 23.87 15.59 -2.39
CA SER A 537 23.73 16.94 -2.96
C SER A 537 25.03 17.53 -3.50
N ARG A 538 26.20 17.06 -3.03
CA ARG A 538 27.52 17.56 -3.47
C ARG A 538 27.78 17.39 -4.97
N HIS A 539 27.10 16.45 -5.61
CA HIS A 539 27.26 16.14 -7.02
C HIS A 539 25.97 16.39 -7.82
N ASP A 540 25.03 17.14 -7.26
CA ASP A 540 23.69 17.33 -7.82
C ASP A 540 23.22 18.79 -7.68
N ALA A 541 24.09 19.74 -8.00
CA ALA A 541 23.83 21.17 -7.80
C ALA A 541 22.56 21.67 -8.52
N ASP A 542 22.18 21.05 -9.64
CA ASP A 542 20.98 21.40 -10.42
C ASP A 542 19.71 20.65 -9.99
N GLY A 543 19.83 19.70 -9.06
CA GLY A 543 18.75 18.90 -8.47
C GLY A 543 18.26 17.75 -9.35
N LYS A 544 18.98 17.39 -10.43
CA LYS A 544 18.51 16.38 -11.39
C LYS A 544 18.34 15.01 -10.75
N GLN A 545 19.31 14.55 -9.95
CA GLN A 545 19.26 13.25 -9.30
C GLN A 545 18.21 13.23 -8.18
N LEU A 546 18.06 14.34 -7.46
CA LEU A 546 16.96 14.50 -6.50
C LEU A 546 15.61 14.42 -7.19
N GLY A 547 15.43 15.07 -8.33
CA GLY A 547 14.22 14.98 -9.14
C GLY A 547 13.89 13.56 -9.55
N ASP A 548 14.88 12.82 -10.07
CA ASP A 548 14.72 11.40 -10.44
C ASP A 548 14.39 10.52 -9.24
N LEU A 549 15.02 10.75 -8.08
CA LEU A 549 14.75 10.03 -6.84
C LEU A 549 13.32 10.30 -6.37
N LEU A 550 12.93 11.57 -6.27
CA LEU A 550 11.59 11.96 -5.84
C LEU A 550 10.57 11.38 -6.80
N GLN A 551 10.69 11.58 -8.11
CA GLN A 551 9.75 11.07 -9.12
C GLN A 551 9.46 9.57 -8.98
N LYS A 552 10.48 8.77 -8.64
CA LYS A 552 10.35 7.32 -8.50
C LYS A 552 9.82 6.88 -7.14
N ALA A 553 10.15 7.59 -6.06
CA ALA A 553 9.93 7.12 -4.70
C ALA A 553 8.87 7.91 -3.92
N PHE A 554 8.49 9.11 -4.35
CA PHE A 554 7.51 9.93 -3.62
C PHE A 554 6.18 9.20 -3.55
N ALA A 555 5.66 8.72 -4.69
CA ALA A 555 4.35 8.07 -4.74
C ALA A 555 4.30 6.87 -3.79
N ILE A 556 5.35 6.04 -3.76
CA ILE A 556 5.46 4.85 -2.92
C ILE A 556 5.48 5.24 -1.43
N SER A 557 6.39 6.13 -1.04
CA SER A 557 6.57 6.49 0.37
C SER A 557 5.37 7.24 0.95
N THR A 558 4.79 8.18 0.18
CA THR A 558 3.62 8.95 0.61
C THR A 558 2.36 8.08 0.62
N SER A 559 2.18 7.18 -0.35
CA SER A 559 1.01 6.30 -0.37
C SER A 559 1.01 5.32 0.79
N ILE A 560 2.16 4.72 1.11
CA ILE A 560 2.28 3.80 2.25
C ILE A 560 1.90 4.53 3.55
N ASN A 561 2.48 5.71 3.82
CA ASN A 561 2.14 6.44 5.04
C ASN A 561 0.66 6.86 5.07
N LEU A 562 0.10 7.37 3.97
CA LEU A 562 -1.31 7.78 3.92
C LEU A 562 -2.27 6.59 4.06
N GLU A 563 -1.94 5.42 3.50
CA GLU A 563 -2.74 4.21 3.65
C GLU A 563 -2.86 3.80 5.12
N TYR A 564 -1.74 3.82 5.85
CA TYR A 564 -1.73 3.61 7.29
C TYR A 564 -2.47 4.73 8.05
N TYR A 565 -2.22 5.99 7.70
CA TYR A 565 -2.85 7.16 8.34
C TYR A 565 -4.38 7.06 8.29
N PHE A 566 -4.95 6.93 7.09
CA PHE A 566 -6.40 6.90 6.93
C PHE A 566 -7.01 5.63 7.53
N SER A 567 -6.35 4.47 7.38
CA SER A 567 -6.80 3.22 7.99
C SER A 567 -6.74 3.23 9.52
N THR A 568 -5.95 4.12 10.13
CA THR A 568 -5.94 4.37 11.57
C THR A 568 -6.99 5.39 12.00
N VAL A 569 -7.17 6.47 11.24
CA VAL A 569 -8.11 7.56 11.58
C VAL A 569 -9.57 7.10 11.52
N ASP A 570 -9.95 6.34 10.48
CA ASP A 570 -11.27 5.73 10.35
C ASP A 570 -11.14 4.30 9.83
N PRO A 571 -10.92 3.31 10.73
CA PRO A 571 -10.67 1.94 10.34
C PRO A 571 -11.83 1.26 9.61
N GLU A 572 -13.05 1.77 9.72
CA GLU A 572 -14.23 1.18 9.08
C GLU A 572 -14.46 1.74 7.68
N ARG A 573 -14.21 3.04 7.46
CA ARG A 573 -14.44 3.71 6.17
C ARG A 573 -13.21 3.76 5.28
N PHE A 574 -12.04 4.08 5.85
CA PHE A 574 -10.80 4.18 5.09
C PHE A 574 -9.84 3.01 5.33
N GLY A 575 -10.10 2.22 6.36
CA GLY A 575 -9.48 0.91 6.55
C GLY A 575 -10.42 -0.23 6.18
N SER A 576 -9.97 -1.44 6.49
CA SER A 576 -10.72 -2.68 6.22
C SER A 576 -11.41 -3.27 7.44
N GLY A 577 -11.45 -2.55 8.56
CA GLY A 577 -12.07 -3.00 9.81
C GLY A 577 -11.29 -4.13 10.49
N SER A 578 -12.02 -5.04 11.14
CA SER A 578 -11.42 -6.24 11.76
C SER A 578 -11.14 -7.30 10.72
N ASP A 579 -9.93 -7.85 10.75
CA ASP A 579 -9.52 -8.98 9.92
C ASP A 579 -10.09 -10.33 10.35
N LEU A 580 -10.70 -10.42 11.55
CA LEU A 580 -11.35 -11.64 12.03
C LEU A 580 -12.61 -11.99 11.22
N SER A 581 -13.24 -10.99 10.62
CA SER A 581 -14.48 -11.12 9.85
C SER A 581 -14.26 -10.97 8.35
N HIS A 582 -13.00 -10.93 7.91
CA HIS A 582 -12.67 -10.77 6.50
C HIS A 582 -13.00 -12.00 5.66
N THR A 583 -13.72 -11.78 4.56
CA THR A 583 -13.92 -12.77 3.50
C THR A 583 -13.26 -12.29 2.22
N ARG A 584 -12.40 -13.12 1.66
CA ARG A 584 -11.75 -12.84 0.37
C ARG A 584 -12.72 -13.10 -0.78
N ILE A 585 -12.90 -12.11 -1.64
CA ILE A 585 -13.67 -12.24 -2.88
C ILE A 585 -12.69 -12.41 -4.05
N SER A 586 -12.38 -13.67 -4.37
CA SER A 586 -11.49 -14.06 -5.47
C SER A 586 -10.15 -13.27 -5.45
N ASN A 587 -9.74 -12.70 -6.59
CA ASN A 587 -8.62 -11.78 -6.72
C ASN A 587 -9.05 -10.30 -6.78
N LEU A 588 -10.30 -10.00 -6.43
CA LEU A 588 -10.86 -8.64 -6.49
C LEU A 588 -10.54 -7.85 -5.22
N GLY A 589 -10.77 -8.44 -4.04
CA GLY A 589 -10.50 -7.78 -2.77
C GLY A 589 -11.09 -8.49 -1.57
N MET A 590 -11.27 -7.74 -0.49
CA MET A 590 -11.79 -8.22 0.79
C MET A 590 -13.13 -7.58 1.09
N VAL A 591 -14.06 -8.33 1.68
CA VAL A 591 -15.28 -7.79 2.30
C VAL A 591 -15.26 -8.11 3.79
N ASN A 592 -16.03 -7.35 4.58
CA ASN A 592 -16.21 -7.61 6.00
C ASN A 592 -17.53 -8.37 6.22
N GLY A 593 -17.45 -9.65 6.59
CA GLY A 593 -18.59 -10.56 6.73
C GLY A 593 -18.82 -11.42 5.49
N ILE A 594 -20.08 -11.81 5.25
CA ILE A 594 -20.50 -12.65 4.11
C ILE A 594 -20.97 -11.83 2.90
N ASP A 595 -21.34 -10.58 3.12
CA ASP A 595 -21.91 -9.64 2.16
C ASP A 595 -21.42 -8.23 2.51
N GLY A 596 -21.46 -7.30 1.55
CA GLY A 596 -21.13 -5.90 1.77
C GLY A 596 -20.11 -5.34 0.77
N ASP A 597 -19.67 -4.13 1.04
CA ASP A 597 -18.73 -3.43 0.16
C ASP A 597 -17.31 -4.01 0.20
N LEU A 598 -16.60 -3.88 -0.92
CA LEU A 598 -15.17 -4.14 -0.98
C LEU A 598 -14.47 -3.13 -0.07
N ARG A 599 -13.66 -3.65 0.85
CA ARG A 599 -12.91 -2.86 1.80
C ARG A 599 -11.61 -2.38 1.18
N THR A 600 -11.36 -1.09 1.32
CA THR A 600 -10.10 -0.44 0.97
C THR A 600 -9.20 -0.30 2.20
N GLY A 601 -7.89 -0.11 1.98
CA GLY A 601 -6.94 0.12 3.07
C GLY A 601 -6.65 -1.12 3.93
N LEU A 602 -6.18 -0.88 5.15
CA LEU A 602 -5.56 -1.88 6.00
C LEU A 602 -6.44 -2.28 7.20
N PRO A 603 -6.32 -3.51 7.71
CA PRO A 603 -7.06 -3.97 8.88
C PRO A 603 -6.49 -3.38 10.17
N LYS A 604 -7.35 -3.28 11.19
CA LYS A 604 -7.00 -2.77 12.53
C LYS A 604 -5.75 -3.44 13.10
N ARG A 605 -5.55 -4.75 12.90
CA ARG A 605 -4.37 -5.46 13.44
C ARG A 605 -3.05 -4.95 12.85
N ILE A 606 -3.04 -4.54 11.59
CA ILE A 606 -1.85 -4.00 10.92
C ILE A 606 -1.60 -2.55 11.35
N THR A 607 -2.67 -1.78 11.55
CA THR A 607 -2.59 -0.34 11.84
C THR A 607 -2.57 0.01 13.33
N LYS A 608 -2.77 -0.96 14.23
CA LYS A 608 -2.93 -0.72 15.69
C LYS A 608 -1.77 0.02 16.37
N TRP A 609 -0.58 -0.04 15.81
CA TRP A 609 0.60 0.68 16.32
C TRP A 609 0.89 1.97 15.56
N HIS A 610 0.13 2.27 14.50
CA HIS A 610 0.29 3.49 13.76
C HIS A 610 -0.31 4.65 14.52
N GLU A 611 0.52 5.69 14.67
CA GLU A 611 0.08 6.99 15.13
C GLU A 611 -0.49 7.69 13.90
N PRO A 612 -1.66 8.34 13.96
CA PRO A 612 -2.24 9.02 12.81
C PRO A 612 -1.42 10.27 12.51
N VAL A 613 -0.26 10.11 11.88
CA VAL A 613 0.70 11.17 11.57
C VAL A 613 1.06 11.14 10.11
N ARG A 614 0.99 12.30 9.47
CA ARG A 614 1.39 12.46 8.07
C ARG A 614 2.90 12.29 7.90
N LEU A 615 3.35 11.99 6.69
CA LEU A 615 4.77 11.83 6.39
C LEU A 615 5.49 13.19 6.46
N MET A 616 6.59 13.26 7.19
CA MET A 616 7.56 14.36 7.13
C MET A 616 8.73 13.97 6.22
N MET A 617 8.91 14.69 5.12
CA MET A 617 10.08 14.57 4.26
C MET A 617 11.19 15.50 4.75
N LEU A 618 12.39 14.96 4.97
CA LEU A 618 13.59 15.71 5.32
C LEU A 618 14.63 15.55 4.21
N ILE A 619 14.95 16.63 3.49
CA ILE A 619 15.90 16.63 2.38
C ILE A 619 17.18 17.39 2.75
N GLU A 620 18.35 16.77 2.61
CA GLU A 620 19.64 17.47 2.69
C GLU A 620 20.01 18.09 1.33
N HIS A 621 19.65 19.35 1.12
CA HIS A 621 19.96 20.12 -0.08
C HIS A 621 19.83 21.64 0.16
N ASP A 622 20.25 22.45 -0.80
CA ASP A 622 19.87 23.86 -0.96
C ASP A 622 18.35 24.03 -1.21
N PRO A 623 17.63 24.91 -0.47
CA PRO A 623 16.19 25.13 -0.62
C PRO A 623 15.74 25.60 -2.00
N ASP A 624 16.51 26.46 -2.68
CA ASP A 624 16.15 26.98 -4.00
C ASP A 624 16.18 25.88 -5.06
N THR A 625 17.19 25.01 -4.99
CA THR A 625 17.25 23.82 -5.87
C THR A 625 16.09 22.86 -5.59
N VAL A 626 15.71 22.63 -4.33
CA VAL A 626 14.54 21.78 -4.01
C VAL A 626 13.26 22.40 -4.57
N LEU A 627 13.07 23.71 -4.42
CA LEU A 627 11.91 24.42 -4.95
C LEU A 627 11.81 24.28 -6.49
N LYS A 628 12.95 24.40 -7.19
CA LYS A 628 13.05 24.17 -8.63
C LYS A 628 12.64 22.74 -9.01
N VAL A 629 13.09 21.73 -8.25
CA VAL A 629 12.72 20.32 -8.48
C VAL A 629 11.23 20.10 -8.26
N LEU A 630 10.64 20.67 -7.21
CA LEU A 630 9.19 20.59 -6.96
C LEU A 630 8.37 21.20 -8.10
N GLY A 631 8.89 22.24 -8.77
CA GLY A 631 8.29 22.81 -9.97
C GLY A 631 8.12 21.83 -11.15
N GLN A 632 8.89 20.73 -11.15
CA GLN A 632 8.83 19.68 -12.16
C GLN A 632 7.97 18.47 -11.72
N LEU A 633 7.49 18.46 -10.47
CA LEU A 633 6.76 17.35 -9.86
C LEU A 633 5.38 17.83 -9.34
N PRO A 634 4.42 18.15 -10.23
CA PRO A 634 3.15 18.75 -9.85
C PRO A 634 2.32 17.86 -8.90
N ALA A 635 2.40 16.54 -9.03
CA ALA A 635 1.72 15.61 -8.12
C ALA A 635 2.25 15.69 -6.68
N LEU A 636 3.57 15.72 -6.50
CA LEU A 636 4.19 15.90 -5.18
C LEU A 636 3.88 17.30 -4.63
N ARG A 637 3.99 18.33 -5.46
CA ARG A 637 3.64 19.70 -5.07
C ARG A 637 2.19 19.81 -4.59
N SER A 638 1.25 19.15 -5.28
CA SER A 638 -0.16 19.11 -4.84
C SER A 638 -0.31 18.48 -3.46
N LEU A 639 0.43 17.42 -3.13
CA LEU A 639 0.38 16.82 -1.79
C LEU A 639 0.93 17.78 -0.72
N LEU A 640 2.01 18.51 -1.02
CA LEU A 640 2.61 19.49 -0.11
C LEU A 640 1.72 20.72 0.09
N ASP A 641 1.19 21.29 -1.00
CA ASP A 641 0.34 22.49 -0.97
C ASP A 641 -0.99 22.24 -0.26
N ASN A 642 -1.47 20.98 -0.25
CA ASN A 642 -2.64 20.55 0.51
C ASN A 642 -2.29 19.95 1.89
N GLU A 643 -1.04 20.09 2.34
CA GLU A 643 -0.53 19.60 3.63
C GLU A 643 -0.70 18.08 3.86
N TRP A 644 -0.87 17.25 2.83
CA TRP A 644 -0.92 15.78 3.01
C TRP A 644 0.44 15.18 3.36
N VAL A 645 1.51 15.90 3.05
CA VAL A 645 2.90 15.60 3.37
C VAL A 645 3.56 16.89 3.86
N HIS A 646 4.43 16.81 4.87
CA HIS A 646 5.24 17.94 5.31
C HIS A 646 6.64 17.86 4.70
N LEU A 647 7.27 19.00 4.44
CA LEU A 647 8.64 19.06 3.90
C LEU A 647 9.52 20.02 4.69
N LEU A 648 10.67 19.51 5.11
CA LEU A 648 11.80 20.26 5.63
C LEU A 648 13.01 20.04 4.74
N VAL A 649 13.70 21.13 4.42
CA VAL A 649 15.02 21.11 3.81
C VAL A 649 16.05 21.45 4.89
N MET A 650 17.10 20.65 4.99
CA MET A 650 18.27 20.95 5.79
C MET A 650 19.40 21.35 4.85
N GLU A 651 19.84 22.61 4.95
CA GLU A 651 20.88 23.13 4.08
C GLU A 651 22.24 22.46 4.35
N ASN A 652 22.96 22.17 3.26
CA ASN A 652 24.25 21.51 3.34
C ASN A 652 25.33 22.48 3.82
N GLY A 653 25.79 22.33 5.05
CA GLY A 653 26.93 23.05 5.62
C GLY A 653 26.53 23.92 6.81
N SER A 654 25.54 24.80 6.65
CA SER A 654 24.94 25.58 7.74
C SER A 654 24.12 24.67 8.68
N HIS A 655 23.42 23.70 8.09
CA HIS A 655 22.47 22.82 8.76
C HIS A 655 21.28 23.52 9.39
N ASP A 656 20.97 24.69 8.82
CA ASP A 656 19.72 25.38 9.07
C ASP A 656 18.59 24.61 8.40
N TYR A 657 17.43 24.64 9.07
CA TYR A 657 16.22 23.98 8.60
C TYR A 657 15.32 25.01 7.95
N TYR A 658 14.69 24.63 6.84
CA TYR A 658 13.75 25.44 6.11
C TYR A 658 12.48 24.62 5.88
N ARG A 659 11.34 25.12 6.36
CA ARG A 659 10.04 24.49 6.20
C ARG A 659 9.40 24.97 4.90
N TYR A 660 8.87 24.04 4.12
CA TYR A 660 7.98 24.37 3.02
C TYR A 660 6.60 24.72 3.57
N ASP A 661 6.13 25.93 3.30
CA ASP A 661 4.79 26.40 3.61
C ASP A 661 4.39 27.49 2.60
N GLN A 662 3.11 27.58 2.27
CA GLN A 662 2.59 28.60 1.34
C GLN A 662 3.39 28.71 0.02
N GLN A 663 3.84 27.57 -0.52
CA GLN A 663 4.62 27.48 -1.75
C GLN A 663 6.03 28.08 -1.71
N ALA A 664 6.58 28.32 -0.51
CA ALA A 664 7.91 28.84 -0.30
C ALA A 664 8.62 28.15 0.87
N PHE A 665 9.94 28.34 0.95
CA PHE A 665 10.75 27.89 2.08
C PHE A 665 10.94 29.01 3.09
N HIS A 666 10.67 28.71 4.36
CA HIS A 666 10.83 29.64 5.48
C HIS A 666 11.81 29.05 6.50
N ALA A 667 12.71 29.86 7.05
CA ALA A 667 13.61 29.43 8.11
C ALA A 667 12.82 28.83 9.28
N TYR A 668 13.27 27.68 9.75
CA TYR A 668 12.59 26.89 10.78
C TYR A 668 13.51 26.70 11.99
N ASP A 669 13.11 27.26 13.12
CA ASP A 669 13.88 27.20 14.35
C ASP A 669 13.49 25.99 15.21
N LEU A 670 14.41 25.03 15.32
CA LEU A 670 14.28 23.86 16.19
C LEU A 670 14.36 24.18 17.69
N THR A 671 14.75 25.40 18.09
CA THR A 671 14.85 25.78 19.51
C THR A 671 13.50 26.04 20.16
N VAL A 672 12.42 26.19 19.38
CA VAL A 672 11.06 26.28 19.93
C VAL A 672 10.80 25.03 20.79
N THR A 673 10.64 25.26 22.09
CA THR A 673 10.44 24.21 23.08
C THR A 673 9.09 23.54 22.82
N PRO A 674 8.99 22.21 22.75
CA PRO A 674 7.71 21.54 22.79
C PRO A 674 7.03 21.97 24.09
N ILE A 675 5.76 22.34 24.01
CA ILE A 675 4.95 22.59 25.20
C ILE A 675 5.05 21.34 26.10
N SER A 676 5.57 21.52 27.31
CA SER A 676 5.87 20.39 28.21
C SER A 676 4.60 19.71 28.74
N SER A 677 3.49 20.45 28.79
CA SER A 677 2.13 19.94 29.00
C SER A 677 1.10 20.97 28.51
N MET A 678 -0.05 20.51 28.01
CA MET A 678 -1.13 21.41 27.55
C MET A 678 -1.61 22.37 28.64
N ASN A 679 -1.52 22.01 29.92
CA ASN A 679 -1.88 22.89 31.03
C ASN A 679 -1.13 24.23 30.98
N GLN A 680 0.09 24.24 30.44
CA GLN A 680 0.88 25.47 30.30
C GLN A 680 0.27 26.44 29.28
N VAL A 681 -0.28 25.94 28.16
CA VAL A 681 -0.93 26.78 27.14
C VAL A 681 -2.24 27.39 27.65
N PHE A 682 -3.01 26.62 28.42
CA PHE A 682 -4.24 27.11 29.03
C PHE A 682 -4.00 28.05 30.20
N MET A 683 -2.88 27.89 30.93
CA MET A 683 -2.47 28.78 32.02
C MET A 683 -1.84 30.09 31.52
N ASP A 684 -1.13 30.05 30.39
CA ASP A 684 -0.46 31.21 29.78
C ASP A 684 -1.36 31.97 28.79
N SER A 685 -2.50 31.40 28.40
CA SER A 685 -3.53 32.14 27.66
C SER A 685 -4.10 33.24 28.57
N PRO A 686 -4.28 34.48 28.09
CA PRO A 686 -5.03 35.48 28.84
C PRO A 686 -6.36 34.84 29.23
N GLN A 687 -6.72 34.89 30.50
CA GLN A 687 -8.07 34.51 30.94
C GLN A 687 -9.06 35.46 30.27
N THR A 688 -9.46 35.16 29.03
CA THR A 688 -10.69 35.68 28.46
C THR A 688 -11.79 35.05 29.27
N THR A 689 -12.27 35.82 30.24
CA THR A 689 -13.54 35.61 30.90
C THR A 689 -14.58 35.30 29.83
N LEU A 690 -15.03 34.04 29.78
CA LEU A 690 -16.23 33.63 29.08
C LEU A 690 -17.43 34.29 29.77
N GLN A 691 -17.68 35.54 29.42
CA GLN A 691 -18.96 36.22 29.52
C GLN A 691 -19.19 36.90 28.18
N ASP A 692 -19.74 36.14 27.24
CA ASP A 692 -20.93 36.48 26.42
C ASP A 692 -21.16 35.45 25.32
#